data_AF-A0A6G4A8V3-F1
#
_entry.id   AF-A0A6G4A8V3-F1
#
_cell.length_a   1.000
_cell.length_b   1.000
_cell.length_c   1.000
_cell.angle_alpha   90.00
_cell.angle_beta   90.00
_cell.angle_gamma   90.00
#
_symmetry.space_group_name_H-M   'P 1'
#
loop_
_entity.id
_entity.type
_entity.pdbx_description
1 polymer ?
#
loop_
_entity_poly.entity_id
_entity_poly.type
_entity_poly.pdbx_seq_one_letter_code
_entity_poly.pdbx_strand_id
1 'polypeptide(L)'
;MGAGAAGALVAIQLCETAARRRVPFELLLIDPAPEAGRGIAYSTLDRRHRLNVVAGRMSCYPDDPGHFVRWLCHHGEPGVRSGDFAERYRYGAYLADTLGRAIMAAQGVVIVRRLRTRATGCHWTTLPGGDPRARLELADGRTVEAHRVVLATGPSRATAAWAPEELRGSDRFIADPWAPGALDAAVQDGRKEDVLLVGTGLTAVDIAMTLDRPGRTVHGVSRGGRLPQAHAVDPLPAATCATPLHGLSLAALRAAVRQHIGRVMRTHGDWRPAVDGLRPVTAEIWASMSTAERAEFVERDGSLWNTHRHRMPPATAEAVGRMRRTRRMRTYQGRLDSASARPDGSLTVSLTTADGPRTLPVGWVVDCTGPGLRLSDTADPLWRSLLDQGAAMPGPLNMGVATDHGRLRGADGGTTRPLWTLGAPRRGELWETTAIPEIRAQAATIAEAVLDPWTPPALPATGGPARRRTRRPTDTSGFPLSTHAAAATAYRLGVDRLLKVRTGAAQALRRSVALDPGFALGHAALALIGHECGADVDVPRALADAQRAVRERADEYQRSLVDVVSRRVLRTPADGDAALLRHLEEYPGDALALAVAVPTIAFSGLRDLDGTTALRVVERTAPAHGEGWFHTSLLAFMRQEQGRYDEAGVLAERALAAEPASGHAMHTLAHVHYESGDHRTGRERLQRWLAHQGRGGTHRAHFSWHAALHELALEDTAAVRRRWAEQLSPGKVYGVRALVDSGSLLWRARLAGAWQGPLPIGDVLDAAPTDALERPATAFVALHAAIALTAADDLPGLRRLRVHALRADEVQRSVIAPLCAAFEDILEERWTDAARGLERLLPRLPGVGGSAAQREIVEEALLHALVSAGRCEAARDRLEERLDRRSSPHDRRRLMALSS
;
A
#
# COMPACT_ATOMS: atom_id res chain seq x y z
N MET A 1 -4.09 -21.65 -18.29
CA MET A 1 -2.91 -22.15 -19.03
C MET A 1 -1.84 -21.09 -19.00
N GLY A 2 -0.63 -21.44 -18.57
CA GLY A 2 0.42 -20.48 -18.20
C GLY A 2 0.28 -20.05 -16.74
N ALA A 3 1.36 -20.17 -15.98
CA ALA A 3 1.46 -19.80 -14.58
C ALA A 3 2.62 -18.81 -14.34
N GLY A 4 3.07 -18.11 -15.39
CA GLY A 4 3.91 -16.91 -15.24
C GLY A 4 3.13 -15.73 -14.64
N ALA A 5 3.69 -14.52 -14.69
CA ALA A 5 3.12 -13.37 -13.99
C ALA A 5 1.64 -13.11 -14.31
N ALA A 6 1.26 -13.13 -15.59
CA ALA A 6 -0.14 -12.96 -16.00
C ALA A 6 -1.07 -14.05 -15.42
N GLY A 7 -0.63 -15.31 -15.44
CA GLY A 7 -1.41 -16.44 -14.93
C GLY A 7 -1.54 -16.41 -13.40
N ALA A 8 -0.47 -16.03 -12.71
CA ALA A 8 -0.49 -15.85 -11.26
C ALA A 8 -1.41 -14.70 -10.85
N LEU A 9 -1.39 -13.57 -11.56
CA LEU A 9 -2.31 -12.45 -11.31
C LEU A 9 -3.78 -12.89 -11.46
N VAL A 10 -4.12 -13.64 -12.51
CA VAL A 10 -5.47 -14.20 -12.68
C VAL A 10 -5.81 -15.17 -11.55
N ALA A 11 -4.89 -16.06 -11.19
CA ALA A 11 -5.11 -17.03 -10.12
C ALA A 11 -5.32 -16.38 -8.76
N ILE A 12 -4.53 -15.34 -8.42
CA ILE A 12 -4.71 -14.52 -7.21
C ILE A 12 -6.12 -13.93 -7.19
N GLN A 13 -6.52 -13.25 -8.28
CA GLN A 13 -7.82 -12.60 -8.38
C GLN A 13 -8.98 -13.60 -8.33
N LEU A 14 -8.85 -14.76 -8.97
CA LEU A 14 -9.84 -15.84 -8.92
C LEU A 14 -9.99 -16.42 -7.51
N CYS A 15 -8.89 -16.73 -6.83
CA CYS A 15 -8.92 -17.27 -5.47
C CYS A 15 -9.58 -16.29 -4.50
N GLU A 16 -9.14 -15.03 -4.51
CA GLU A 16 -9.68 -14.00 -3.61
C GLU A 16 -11.14 -13.67 -3.91
N THR A 17 -11.52 -13.51 -5.18
CA THR A 17 -12.91 -13.22 -5.56
C THR A 17 -13.83 -14.39 -5.28
N ALA A 18 -13.40 -15.63 -5.52
CA ALA A 18 -14.20 -16.81 -5.19
C ALA A 18 -14.37 -16.99 -3.68
N ALA A 19 -13.31 -16.80 -2.88
CA ALA A 19 -13.40 -16.82 -1.43
C ALA A 19 -14.37 -15.74 -0.91
N ARG A 20 -14.27 -14.53 -1.48
CA ARG A 20 -15.16 -13.40 -1.16
C ARG A 20 -16.62 -13.68 -1.52
N ARG A 21 -16.90 -14.29 -2.68
CA ARG A 21 -18.26 -14.60 -3.15
C ARG A 21 -18.79 -15.95 -2.68
N ARG A 22 -17.94 -16.79 -2.07
CA ARG A 22 -18.19 -18.19 -1.72
C ARG A 22 -18.65 -19.03 -2.92
N VAL A 23 -17.98 -18.86 -4.05
CA VAL A 23 -18.25 -19.62 -5.28
C VAL A 23 -17.22 -20.75 -5.36
N PRO A 24 -17.62 -22.02 -5.12
CA PRO A 24 -16.67 -23.11 -5.14
C PRO A 24 -16.31 -23.51 -6.58
N PHE A 25 -15.02 -23.77 -6.83
CA PHE A 25 -14.56 -24.29 -8.12
C PHE A 25 -13.18 -24.98 -8.00
N GLU A 26 -12.81 -25.76 -9.02
CA GLU A 26 -11.46 -26.31 -9.18
C GLU A 26 -10.64 -25.44 -10.13
N LEU A 27 -9.48 -24.97 -9.67
CA LEU A 27 -8.53 -24.20 -10.45
C LEU A 27 -7.35 -25.08 -10.88
N LEU A 28 -7.21 -25.26 -12.20
CA LEU A 28 -6.09 -25.99 -12.78
C LEU A 28 -5.04 -25.03 -13.37
N LEU A 29 -3.85 -24.98 -12.75
CA LEU A 29 -2.70 -24.24 -13.24
C LEU A 29 -1.78 -25.17 -14.05
N ILE A 30 -1.73 -24.98 -15.36
CA ILE A 30 -0.93 -25.78 -16.29
C ILE A 30 0.25 -24.94 -16.76
N ASP A 31 1.46 -25.30 -16.35
CA ASP A 31 2.70 -24.59 -16.72
C ASP A 31 3.93 -25.49 -16.48
N PRO A 32 4.89 -25.56 -17.42
CA PRO A 32 6.04 -26.45 -17.29
C PRO A 32 7.10 -25.97 -16.28
N ALA A 33 7.07 -24.71 -15.83
CA ALA A 33 8.08 -24.18 -14.91
C ALA A 33 8.08 -24.94 -13.56
N PRO A 34 9.18 -24.92 -12.79
CA PRO A 34 9.19 -25.50 -11.45
C PRO A 34 8.34 -24.69 -10.45
N GLU A 35 8.25 -23.37 -10.63
CA GLU A 35 7.52 -22.43 -9.76
C GLU A 35 6.47 -21.62 -10.55
N ALA A 36 5.35 -21.30 -9.91
CA ALA A 36 4.36 -20.36 -10.45
C ALA A 36 4.71 -18.91 -10.06
N GLY A 37 4.18 -17.92 -10.80
CA GLY A 37 4.39 -16.50 -10.54
C GLY A 37 5.46 -15.87 -11.43
N ARG A 38 6.67 -16.41 -11.42
CA ARG A 38 7.83 -15.72 -12.03
C ARG A 38 7.71 -15.52 -13.54
N GLY A 39 7.29 -16.57 -14.25
CA GLY A 39 7.37 -16.61 -15.71
C GLY A 39 8.79 -16.33 -16.24
N ILE A 40 8.89 -15.98 -17.52
CA ILE A 40 10.18 -15.72 -18.17
C ILE A 40 10.83 -14.42 -17.64
N ALA A 41 10.06 -13.34 -17.55
CA ALA A 41 10.61 -12.01 -17.24
C ALA A 41 11.20 -11.87 -15.82
N TYR A 42 10.72 -12.66 -14.85
CA TYR A 42 11.08 -12.50 -13.42
C TYR A 42 11.75 -13.73 -12.82
N SER A 43 12.19 -14.69 -13.65
CA SER A 43 12.92 -15.89 -13.23
C SER A 43 14.44 -15.74 -13.23
N THR A 44 14.97 -14.65 -13.79
CA THR A 44 16.42 -14.35 -13.75
C THR A 44 16.95 -14.31 -12.31
N LEU A 45 18.15 -14.86 -12.12
CA LEU A 45 18.88 -14.84 -10.85
C LEU A 45 19.94 -13.75 -10.80
N ASP A 46 20.18 -13.04 -11.91
CA ASP A 46 21.13 -11.93 -11.94
C ASP A 46 20.55 -10.72 -11.20
N ARG A 47 21.14 -10.39 -10.04
CA ARG A 47 20.70 -9.28 -9.18
C ARG A 47 20.86 -7.90 -9.83
N ARG A 48 21.59 -7.81 -10.93
CA ARG A 48 21.72 -6.57 -11.70
C ARG A 48 20.50 -6.32 -12.58
N HIS A 49 19.69 -7.34 -12.86
CA HIS A 49 18.46 -7.20 -13.64
C HIS A 49 17.38 -6.55 -12.79
N ARG A 50 17.03 -5.32 -13.16
CA ARG A 50 16.05 -4.48 -12.45
C ARG A 50 14.74 -4.46 -13.22
N LEU A 51 13.64 -4.22 -12.50
CA LEU A 51 12.36 -3.85 -13.10
C LEU A 51 12.53 -2.54 -13.85
N ASN A 52 11.91 -2.39 -15.01
CA ASN A 52 11.87 -1.13 -15.77
C ASN A 52 10.70 -0.22 -15.38
N VAL A 53 9.94 -0.61 -14.36
CA VAL A 53 8.79 0.09 -13.79
C VAL A 53 9.05 0.27 -12.30
N VAL A 54 8.72 1.46 -11.79
CA VAL A 54 8.88 1.80 -10.36
C VAL A 54 8.03 0.89 -9.46
N ALA A 55 8.54 0.60 -8.26
CA ALA A 55 7.95 -0.35 -7.32
C ALA A 55 6.49 -0.02 -6.98
N GLY A 56 6.15 1.26 -6.81
CA GLY A 56 4.78 1.73 -6.54
C GLY A 56 3.77 1.47 -7.67
N ARG A 57 4.24 1.01 -8.84
CA ARG A 57 3.37 0.60 -9.96
C ARG A 57 3.38 -0.92 -10.18
N MET A 58 4.10 -1.70 -9.38
CA MET A 58 4.28 -3.13 -9.62
C MET A 58 3.36 -4.03 -8.79
N SER A 59 2.51 -3.48 -7.90
CA SER A 59 1.51 -4.26 -7.15
C SER A 59 0.66 -5.20 -8.02
N CYS A 60 0.33 -6.38 -7.48
CA CYS A 60 -0.63 -7.32 -8.06
C CYS A 60 -2.08 -6.78 -8.07
N TYR A 61 -2.35 -5.76 -7.27
CA TYR A 61 -3.69 -5.24 -7.02
C TYR A 61 -3.87 -3.87 -7.68
N PRO A 62 -4.88 -3.69 -8.56
CA PRO A 62 -5.17 -2.39 -9.16
C PRO A 62 -5.56 -1.31 -8.13
N ASP A 63 -6.29 -1.70 -7.10
CA ASP A 63 -6.86 -0.85 -6.04
C ASP A 63 -5.94 -0.68 -4.82
N ASP A 64 -4.79 -1.35 -4.80
CA ASP A 64 -3.76 -1.18 -3.79
C ASP A 64 -2.37 -1.09 -4.44
N PRO A 65 -2.02 0.07 -5.04
CA PRO A 65 -0.76 0.24 -5.77
C PRO A 65 0.48 0.11 -4.87
N GLY A 66 0.35 0.37 -3.57
CA GLY A 66 1.45 0.33 -2.60
C GLY A 66 1.84 -1.06 -2.10
N HIS A 67 1.05 -2.09 -2.41
CA HIS A 67 1.23 -3.43 -1.83
C HIS A 67 2.64 -4.01 -2.03
N PHE A 68 3.22 -3.87 -3.23
CA PHE A 68 4.57 -4.41 -3.49
C PHE A 68 5.65 -3.69 -2.68
N VAL A 69 5.53 -2.37 -2.48
CA VAL A 69 6.47 -1.59 -1.66
C VAL A 69 6.41 -2.06 -0.22
N ARG A 70 5.19 -2.19 0.35
CA ARG A 70 5.01 -2.71 1.71
C ARG A 70 5.55 -4.14 1.87
N TRP A 71 5.34 -4.98 0.85
CA TRP A 71 5.91 -6.32 0.81
C TRP A 71 7.45 -6.28 0.86
N LEU A 72 8.11 -5.45 0.06
CA LEU A 72 9.56 -5.30 0.10
C LEU A 72 10.07 -4.82 1.47
N CYS A 73 9.41 -3.83 2.08
CA CYS A 73 9.74 -3.36 3.42
C CYS A 73 9.70 -4.51 4.45
N HIS A 74 8.66 -5.34 4.40
CA HIS A 74 8.52 -6.51 5.29
C HIS A 74 9.55 -7.63 5.00
N HIS A 75 10.11 -7.68 3.78
CA HIS A 75 11.05 -8.71 3.34
C HIS A 75 12.50 -8.22 3.28
N GLY A 76 12.87 -7.32 4.20
CA GLY A 76 14.25 -6.90 4.44
C GLY A 76 14.73 -5.68 3.65
N GLU A 77 13.81 -4.90 3.06
CA GLU A 77 14.14 -3.65 2.34
C GLU A 77 13.35 -2.44 2.92
N PRO A 78 13.49 -2.10 4.21
CA PRO A 78 12.65 -1.11 4.89
C PRO A 78 12.76 0.32 4.34
N GLY A 79 13.85 0.64 3.63
CA GLY A 79 14.10 1.96 3.04
C GLY A 79 13.54 2.16 1.63
N VAL A 80 12.92 1.13 1.03
CA VAL A 80 12.45 1.20 -0.36
C VAL A 80 11.27 2.15 -0.50
N ARG A 81 11.31 2.97 -1.55
CA ARG A 81 10.30 3.98 -1.86
C ARG A 81 9.50 3.55 -3.09
N SER A 82 8.32 4.14 -3.26
CA SER A 82 7.46 3.89 -4.42
C SER A 82 8.12 4.22 -5.76
N GLY A 83 9.09 5.14 -5.76
CA GLY A 83 9.88 5.56 -6.91
C GLY A 83 11.03 4.63 -7.31
N ASP A 84 11.37 3.65 -6.47
CA ASP A 84 12.56 2.83 -6.68
C ASP A 84 12.33 1.71 -7.70
N PHE A 85 13.41 1.19 -8.27
CA PHE A 85 13.38 0.08 -9.22
C PHE A 85 13.92 -1.19 -8.57
N ALA A 86 13.01 -2.08 -8.16
CA ALA A 86 13.38 -3.32 -7.49
C ALA A 86 14.08 -4.33 -8.43
N GLU A 87 14.79 -5.29 -7.83
CA GLU A 87 15.35 -6.47 -8.51
C GLU A 87 14.22 -7.31 -9.14
N ARG A 88 14.42 -7.86 -10.35
CA ARG A 88 13.37 -8.67 -11.02
C ARG A 88 13.00 -9.93 -10.24
N TYR A 89 13.97 -10.61 -9.65
CA TYR A 89 13.68 -11.82 -8.86
C TYR A 89 12.86 -11.49 -7.60
N ARG A 90 13.01 -10.31 -7.00
CA ARG A 90 12.19 -9.87 -5.87
C ARG A 90 10.73 -9.77 -6.27
N TYR A 91 10.46 -9.24 -7.46
CA TYR A 91 9.11 -9.22 -8.00
C TYR A 91 8.56 -10.63 -8.29
N GLY A 92 9.41 -11.53 -8.80
CA GLY A 92 9.06 -12.95 -8.94
C GLY A 92 8.69 -13.61 -7.61
N ALA A 93 9.47 -13.35 -6.55
CA ALA A 93 9.19 -13.84 -5.20
C ALA A 93 7.89 -13.25 -4.63
N TYR A 94 7.64 -11.96 -4.84
CA TYR A 94 6.39 -11.30 -4.47
C TYR A 94 5.16 -11.97 -5.11
N LEU A 95 5.22 -12.27 -6.42
CA LEU A 95 4.14 -12.97 -7.12
C LEU A 95 3.89 -14.37 -6.55
N ALA A 96 4.95 -15.12 -6.25
CA ALA A 96 4.85 -16.46 -5.67
C ALA A 96 4.26 -16.43 -4.25
N ASP A 97 4.75 -15.53 -3.38
CA ASP A 97 4.21 -15.36 -2.02
C ASP A 97 2.75 -14.91 -2.04
N THR A 98 2.41 -13.92 -2.87
CA THR A 98 1.03 -13.41 -2.98
C THR A 98 0.08 -14.50 -3.50
N LEU A 99 0.50 -15.28 -4.50
CA LEU A 99 -0.27 -16.43 -4.99
C LEU A 99 -0.46 -17.48 -3.90
N GLY A 100 0.59 -17.83 -3.16
CA GLY A 100 0.50 -18.79 -2.05
C GLY A 100 -0.50 -18.35 -0.99
N ARG A 101 -0.45 -17.08 -0.58
CA ARG A 101 -1.40 -16.50 0.39
C ARG A 101 -2.84 -16.50 -0.12
N ALA A 102 -3.05 -16.15 -1.39
CA ALA A 102 -4.39 -16.17 -2.00
C ALA A 102 -4.97 -17.60 -2.04
N ILE A 103 -4.15 -18.61 -2.37
CA ILE A 103 -4.56 -20.03 -2.35
C ILE A 103 -4.92 -20.47 -0.93
N MET A 104 -4.09 -20.15 0.06
CA MET A 104 -4.35 -20.49 1.47
C MET A 104 -5.64 -19.83 1.98
N ALA A 105 -5.87 -18.55 1.64
CA ALA A 105 -7.08 -17.84 2.03
C ALA A 105 -8.35 -18.38 1.36
N ALA A 106 -8.23 -19.01 0.19
CA ALA A 106 -9.34 -19.61 -0.54
C ALA A 106 -9.58 -21.10 -0.20
N GLN A 107 -8.80 -21.66 0.74
CA GLN A 107 -8.95 -23.05 1.15
C GLN A 107 -10.37 -23.34 1.64
N GLY A 108 -10.95 -24.45 1.18
CA GLY A 108 -12.33 -24.83 1.47
C GLY A 108 -13.38 -24.25 0.50
N VAL A 109 -12.99 -23.27 -0.33
CA VAL A 109 -13.81 -22.78 -1.45
C VAL A 109 -13.20 -23.19 -2.78
N VAL A 110 -11.88 -23.04 -2.94
CA VAL A 110 -11.18 -23.32 -4.21
C VAL A 110 -10.23 -24.50 -4.02
N ILE A 111 -10.33 -25.48 -4.92
CA ILE A 111 -9.35 -26.58 -5.00
C ILE A 111 -8.35 -26.22 -6.08
N VAL A 112 -7.09 -25.97 -5.70
CA VAL A 112 -6.04 -25.57 -6.65
C VAL A 112 -5.13 -26.74 -6.94
N ARG A 113 -4.97 -27.08 -8.23
CA ARG A 113 -4.06 -28.13 -8.70
C ARG A 113 -3.11 -27.56 -9.73
N ARG A 114 -1.84 -27.98 -9.65
CA ARG A 114 -0.80 -27.54 -10.57
C ARG A 114 -0.25 -28.71 -11.36
N LEU A 115 -0.31 -28.61 -12.68
CA LEU A 115 0.27 -29.58 -13.62
C LEU A 115 1.55 -28.99 -14.21
N ARG A 116 2.68 -29.61 -13.89
CA ARG A 116 4.01 -29.23 -14.40
C ARG A 116 4.24 -29.78 -15.81
N THR A 117 3.45 -29.29 -16.75
CA THR A 117 3.45 -29.73 -18.14
C THR A 117 2.97 -28.59 -19.04
N ARG A 118 3.10 -28.75 -20.34
CA ARG A 118 2.65 -27.79 -21.34
C ARG A 118 1.32 -28.27 -21.94
N ALA A 119 0.36 -27.37 -22.09
CA ALA A 119 -0.81 -27.64 -22.94
C ALA A 119 -0.41 -27.47 -24.42
N THR A 120 -0.77 -28.44 -25.25
CA THR A 120 -0.43 -28.51 -26.68
C THR A 120 -1.65 -28.40 -27.57
N GLY A 121 -2.86 -28.63 -27.05
CA GLY A 121 -4.10 -28.54 -27.80
C GLY A 121 -5.28 -28.13 -26.91
N CYS A 122 -6.29 -27.50 -27.50
CA CYS A 122 -7.52 -27.10 -26.81
C CYS A 122 -8.70 -27.25 -27.78
N HIS A 123 -9.53 -28.26 -27.54
CA HIS A 123 -10.65 -28.62 -28.39
C HIS A 123 -11.96 -28.31 -27.69
N TRP A 124 -12.91 -27.70 -28.39
CA TRP A 124 -14.21 -27.36 -27.82
C TRP A 124 -15.30 -28.28 -28.34
N THR A 125 -16.07 -28.84 -27.42
CA THR A 125 -17.27 -29.62 -27.71
C THR A 125 -18.47 -28.99 -27.01
N THR A 126 -19.63 -29.00 -27.67
CA THR A 126 -20.89 -28.56 -27.06
C THR A 126 -21.62 -29.79 -26.54
N LEU A 127 -21.90 -29.84 -25.23
CA LEU A 127 -22.66 -30.91 -24.62
C LEU A 127 -24.16 -30.81 -24.97
N PRO A 128 -24.93 -31.92 -24.86
CA PRO A 128 -26.39 -31.86 -24.91
C PRO A 128 -26.91 -30.84 -23.88
N GLY A 129 -27.64 -29.81 -24.34
CA GLY A 129 -28.06 -28.66 -23.52
C GLY A 129 -27.34 -27.33 -23.85
N GLY A 130 -26.36 -27.34 -24.75
CA GLY A 130 -25.71 -26.12 -25.26
C GLY A 130 -24.48 -25.66 -24.45
N ASP A 131 -24.06 -26.43 -23.45
CA ASP A 131 -22.93 -26.09 -22.60
C ASP A 131 -21.58 -26.39 -23.28
N PRO A 132 -20.71 -25.39 -23.51
CA PRO A 132 -19.39 -25.62 -24.06
C PRO A 132 -18.46 -26.28 -23.02
N ARG A 133 -17.65 -27.23 -23.48
CA ARG A 133 -16.57 -27.88 -22.72
C ARG A 133 -15.28 -27.86 -23.52
N ALA A 134 -14.18 -27.53 -22.84
CA ALA A 134 -12.84 -27.60 -23.41
C ALA A 134 -12.16 -28.90 -23.01
N ARG A 135 -11.66 -29.65 -23.98
CA ARG A 135 -10.74 -30.78 -23.82
C ARG A 135 -9.32 -30.29 -24.13
N LEU A 136 -8.47 -30.27 -23.11
CA LEU A 136 -7.08 -29.81 -23.20
C LEU A 136 -6.15 -31.01 -23.35
N GLU A 137 -5.27 -30.94 -24.33
CA GLU A 137 -4.21 -31.94 -24.57
C GLU A 137 -2.90 -31.44 -23.98
N LEU A 138 -2.20 -32.32 -23.25
CA LEU A 138 -0.96 -31.99 -22.56
C LEU A 138 0.23 -32.71 -23.20
N ALA A 139 1.41 -32.10 -23.13
CA ALA A 139 2.65 -32.61 -23.72
C ALA A 139 3.11 -33.96 -23.14
N ASP A 140 2.58 -34.35 -21.98
CA ASP A 140 2.84 -35.65 -21.35
C ASP A 140 1.80 -36.73 -21.72
N GLY A 141 0.95 -36.46 -22.71
CA GLY A 141 -0.07 -37.38 -23.22
C GLY A 141 -1.38 -37.39 -22.43
N ARG A 142 -1.45 -36.71 -21.27
CA ARG A 142 -2.70 -36.59 -20.53
C ARG A 142 -3.69 -35.66 -21.23
N THR A 143 -4.97 -35.89 -20.96
CA THR A 143 -6.06 -35.00 -21.35
C THR A 143 -6.77 -34.52 -20.09
N VAL A 144 -7.17 -33.25 -20.05
CA VAL A 144 -7.97 -32.68 -18.96
C VAL A 144 -9.15 -31.88 -19.52
N GLU A 145 -10.28 -31.89 -18.82
CA GLU A 145 -11.46 -31.12 -19.22
C GLU A 145 -11.61 -29.85 -18.38
N ALA A 146 -12.14 -28.80 -19.00
CA ALA A 146 -12.40 -27.53 -18.32
C ALA A 146 -13.69 -26.87 -18.82
N HIS A 147 -14.40 -26.24 -17.89
CA HIS A 147 -15.58 -25.43 -18.17
C HIS A 147 -15.22 -24.04 -18.72
N ARG A 148 -14.09 -23.50 -18.26
CA ARG A 148 -13.63 -22.13 -18.53
C ARG A 148 -12.12 -22.16 -18.67
N VAL A 149 -11.60 -21.41 -19.64
CA VAL A 149 -10.17 -21.44 -19.97
C VAL A 149 -9.61 -20.03 -20.04
N VAL A 150 -8.53 -19.77 -19.30
CA VAL A 150 -7.74 -18.53 -19.43
C VAL A 150 -6.37 -18.85 -20.00
N LEU A 151 -6.04 -18.24 -21.14
CA LEU A 151 -4.74 -18.30 -21.81
C LEU A 151 -3.85 -17.17 -21.30
N ALA A 152 -2.97 -17.49 -20.37
CA ALA A 152 -1.98 -16.60 -19.78
C ALA A 152 -0.55 -16.96 -20.24
N THR A 153 -0.40 -17.21 -21.54
CA THR A 153 0.85 -17.71 -22.16
C THR A 153 1.98 -16.70 -22.15
N GLY A 154 1.69 -15.43 -21.86
CA GLY A 154 2.66 -14.34 -21.97
C GLY A 154 2.96 -13.99 -23.44
N PRO A 155 4.04 -13.26 -23.70
CA PRO A 155 4.40 -12.85 -25.05
C PRO A 155 4.86 -14.05 -25.89
N SER A 156 4.53 -14.02 -27.19
CA SER A 156 4.98 -15.04 -28.14
C SER A 156 6.50 -15.12 -28.16
N ARG A 157 7.03 -16.34 -28.27
CA ARG A 157 8.48 -16.56 -28.38
C ARG A 157 9.02 -15.89 -29.65
N ALA A 158 10.26 -15.43 -29.59
CA ALA A 158 10.97 -14.97 -30.78
C ALA A 158 11.09 -16.15 -31.77
N THR A 159 11.00 -15.85 -33.06
CA THR A 159 11.36 -16.80 -34.09
C THR A 159 12.76 -16.47 -34.55
N ALA A 160 13.66 -17.46 -34.57
CA ALA A 160 14.99 -17.30 -35.17
C ALA A 160 14.94 -17.21 -36.72
N ALA A 161 13.76 -16.92 -37.30
CA ALA A 161 13.53 -16.90 -38.74
C ALA A 161 14.34 -15.80 -39.46
N TRP A 162 14.75 -14.75 -38.75
CA TRP A 162 15.62 -13.71 -39.28
C TRP A 162 17.08 -14.19 -39.43
N ALA A 163 17.49 -15.26 -38.72
CA ALA A 163 18.86 -15.73 -38.69
C ALA A 163 19.17 -16.61 -39.93
N PRO A 164 20.34 -16.44 -40.55
CA PRO A 164 20.83 -17.32 -41.62
C PRO A 164 20.86 -18.79 -41.18
N GLU A 165 20.72 -19.72 -42.13
CA GLU A 165 20.67 -21.16 -41.85
C GLU A 165 21.93 -21.67 -41.13
N GLU A 166 23.10 -21.24 -41.60
CA GLU A 166 24.41 -21.55 -40.99
C GLU A 166 24.46 -21.12 -39.53
N LEU A 167 23.89 -19.95 -39.20
CA LEU A 167 23.82 -19.47 -37.82
C LEU A 167 22.84 -20.29 -36.99
N ARG A 168 21.66 -20.61 -37.54
CA ARG A 168 20.64 -21.40 -36.84
C ARG A 168 21.13 -22.80 -36.48
N GLY A 169 22.02 -23.38 -37.28
CA GLY A 169 22.64 -24.68 -37.03
C GLY A 169 23.87 -24.64 -36.11
N SER A 170 24.31 -23.46 -35.66
CA SER A 170 25.52 -23.32 -34.85
C SER A 170 25.24 -23.47 -33.35
N ASP A 171 26.08 -24.24 -32.65
CA ASP A 171 26.08 -24.34 -31.17
C ASP A 171 26.44 -23.02 -30.47
N ARG A 172 26.96 -22.03 -31.22
CA ARG A 172 27.31 -20.69 -30.73
C ARG A 172 26.18 -19.67 -30.92
N PHE A 173 25.02 -20.10 -31.41
CA PHE A 173 23.82 -19.27 -31.53
C PHE A 173 22.82 -19.54 -30.42
N ILE A 174 22.50 -18.51 -29.64
CA ILE A 174 21.54 -18.58 -28.53
C ILE A 174 20.24 -17.93 -28.99
N ALA A 175 19.29 -18.75 -29.44
CA ALA A 175 18.00 -18.31 -29.97
C ALA A 175 16.99 -17.85 -28.89
N ASP A 176 17.08 -18.40 -27.67
CA ASP A 176 16.27 -17.98 -26.52
C ASP A 176 17.19 -17.74 -25.32
N PRO A 177 17.61 -16.48 -25.08
CA PRO A 177 18.53 -16.17 -23.97
C PRO A 177 17.91 -16.35 -22.59
N TRP A 178 16.59 -16.55 -22.50
CA TRP A 178 15.89 -16.77 -21.23
C TRP A 178 15.59 -18.25 -20.97
N ALA A 179 15.92 -19.15 -21.91
CA ALA A 179 15.83 -20.57 -21.64
C ALA A 179 16.81 -20.96 -20.51
N PRO A 180 16.40 -21.84 -19.57
CA PRO A 180 17.29 -22.26 -18.48
C PRO A 180 18.63 -22.77 -19.00
N GLY A 181 19.73 -22.22 -18.47
CA GLY A 181 21.10 -22.58 -18.84
C GLY A 181 21.59 -22.07 -20.20
N ALA A 182 20.76 -21.35 -20.96
CA ALA A 182 21.10 -20.94 -22.34
C ALA A 182 22.34 -20.04 -22.44
N LEU A 183 22.65 -19.28 -21.39
CA LEU A 183 23.80 -18.38 -21.34
C LEU A 183 25.01 -19.00 -20.64
N ASP A 184 24.88 -20.17 -20.01
CA ASP A 184 25.90 -20.71 -19.10
C ASP A 184 27.22 -20.94 -19.84
N ALA A 185 27.17 -21.54 -21.02
CA ALA A 185 28.34 -21.74 -21.87
C ALA A 185 28.99 -20.39 -22.24
N ALA A 186 28.20 -19.38 -22.62
CA ALA A 186 28.70 -18.05 -22.97
C ALA A 186 29.24 -17.27 -21.76
N VAL A 187 28.77 -17.56 -20.54
CA VAL A 187 29.23 -16.97 -19.27
C VAL A 187 30.51 -17.65 -18.78
N GLN A 188 30.57 -18.97 -18.82
CA GLN A 188 31.69 -19.79 -18.35
C GLN A 188 32.84 -19.89 -19.34
N ASP A 189 32.64 -19.44 -20.59
CA ASP A 189 33.69 -19.39 -21.61
C ASP A 189 34.90 -18.60 -21.08
N GLY A 190 35.97 -19.33 -20.74
CA GLY A 190 37.23 -18.75 -20.26
C GLY A 190 37.98 -17.97 -21.35
N ARG A 191 37.50 -18.05 -22.60
CA ARG A 191 38.01 -17.26 -23.72
C ARG A 191 37.38 -15.85 -23.69
N LYS A 192 38.22 -14.83 -23.88
CA LYS A 192 37.83 -13.40 -23.90
C LYS A 192 37.12 -13.00 -25.20
N GLU A 193 36.48 -13.93 -25.90
CA GLU A 193 35.86 -13.71 -27.21
C GLU A 193 34.68 -12.74 -27.11
N ASP A 194 34.52 -11.91 -28.14
CA ASP A 194 33.44 -10.91 -28.24
C ASP A 194 32.07 -11.58 -28.47
N VAL A 195 30.98 -10.88 -28.15
CA VAL A 195 29.61 -11.40 -28.32
C VAL A 195 28.78 -10.43 -29.15
N LEU A 196 27.97 -10.95 -30.07
CA LEU A 196 26.96 -10.17 -30.80
C LEU A 196 25.55 -10.40 -30.24
N LEU A 197 24.87 -9.31 -29.89
CA LEU A 197 23.45 -9.29 -29.58
C LEU A 197 22.69 -8.73 -30.79
N VAL A 198 21.71 -9.48 -31.29
CA VAL A 198 20.83 -9.00 -32.37
C VAL A 198 19.53 -8.47 -31.78
N GLY A 199 19.30 -7.17 -31.90
CA GLY A 199 18.34 -6.41 -31.12
C GLY A 199 19.01 -5.58 -30.03
N THR A 200 18.50 -4.38 -29.77
CA THR A 200 19.05 -3.44 -28.78
C THR A 200 18.00 -2.97 -27.77
N GLY A 201 16.97 -3.78 -27.52
CA GLY A 201 15.92 -3.51 -26.53
C GLY A 201 16.33 -3.82 -25.08
N LEU A 202 15.37 -3.83 -24.16
CA LEU A 202 15.63 -4.13 -22.73
C LEU A 202 16.21 -5.53 -22.51
N THR A 203 15.81 -6.53 -23.30
CA THR A 203 16.44 -7.86 -23.27
C THR A 203 17.94 -7.76 -23.56
N ALA A 204 18.33 -7.05 -24.62
CA ALA A 204 19.74 -6.88 -24.98
C ALA A 204 20.54 -6.16 -23.87
N VAL A 205 19.92 -5.22 -23.17
CA VAL A 205 20.53 -4.55 -22.02
C VAL A 205 20.82 -5.53 -20.89
N ASP A 206 19.84 -6.36 -20.51
CA ASP A 206 20.02 -7.37 -19.46
C ASP A 206 21.09 -8.40 -19.85
N ILE A 207 21.04 -8.90 -21.08
CA ILE A 207 22.00 -9.89 -21.60
C ILE A 207 23.40 -9.28 -21.70
N ALA A 208 23.53 -8.02 -22.14
CA ALA A 208 24.81 -7.33 -22.16
C ALA A 208 25.41 -7.23 -20.76
N MET A 209 24.61 -6.92 -19.74
CA MET A 209 25.07 -6.90 -18.35
C MET A 209 25.48 -8.28 -17.87
N THR A 210 24.68 -9.32 -18.15
CA THR A 210 25.00 -10.72 -17.82
C THR A 210 26.35 -11.12 -18.42
N LEU A 211 26.57 -10.75 -19.68
CA LEU A 211 27.75 -11.16 -20.43
C LEU A 211 28.95 -10.21 -20.30
N ASP A 212 28.84 -9.10 -19.58
CA ASP A 212 29.91 -8.12 -19.40
C ASP A 212 31.08 -8.68 -18.57
N ARG A 213 32.30 -8.57 -19.08
CA ARG A 213 33.53 -8.97 -18.37
C ARG A 213 34.79 -8.29 -18.96
N PRO A 214 35.89 -8.18 -18.19
CA PRO A 214 37.13 -7.60 -18.71
C PRO A 214 37.67 -8.34 -19.95
N GLY A 215 38.08 -7.59 -20.97
CA GLY A 215 38.68 -8.14 -22.20
C GLY A 215 37.71 -8.66 -23.25
N ARG A 216 36.39 -8.60 -23.00
CA ARG A 216 35.32 -8.92 -23.95
C ARG A 216 34.55 -7.66 -24.34
N THR A 217 34.19 -7.54 -25.61
CA THR A 217 33.27 -6.53 -26.15
C THR A 217 31.91 -7.14 -26.45
N VAL A 218 30.85 -6.48 -25.98
CA VAL A 218 29.47 -6.80 -26.35
C VAL A 218 29.03 -5.89 -27.50
N HIS A 219 28.86 -6.47 -28.67
CA HIS A 219 28.32 -5.81 -29.86
C HIS A 219 26.80 -5.93 -29.87
N GLY A 220 26.07 -4.85 -30.14
CA GLY A 220 24.62 -4.87 -30.33
C GLY A 220 24.25 -4.33 -31.70
N VAL A 221 23.46 -5.03 -32.49
CA VAL A 221 23.01 -4.57 -33.81
C VAL A 221 21.49 -4.54 -33.87
N SER A 222 20.90 -3.46 -34.37
CA SER A 222 19.46 -3.40 -34.63
C SER A 222 19.13 -2.40 -35.74
N ARG A 223 17.94 -2.52 -36.32
CA ARG A 223 17.47 -1.63 -37.42
C ARG A 223 17.66 -0.14 -37.12
N GLY A 224 17.42 0.27 -35.86
CA GLY A 224 17.56 1.65 -35.42
C GLY A 224 18.87 1.96 -34.69
N GLY A 225 19.61 0.96 -34.21
CA GLY A 225 20.83 1.12 -33.41
C GLY A 225 20.62 1.82 -32.06
N ARG A 226 19.37 2.01 -31.60
CA ARG A 226 19.03 2.77 -30.40
C ARG A 226 18.91 1.86 -29.18
N LEU A 227 19.47 2.30 -28.06
CA LEU A 227 19.21 1.72 -26.75
C LEU A 227 17.98 2.38 -26.12
N PRO A 228 17.30 1.71 -25.17
CA PRO A 228 16.22 2.34 -24.43
C PRO A 228 16.72 3.54 -23.63
N GLN A 229 15.92 4.59 -23.51
CA GLN A 229 16.28 5.79 -22.77
C GLN A 229 16.33 5.51 -21.25
N ALA A 230 17.05 6.32 -20.49
CA ALA A 230 17.06 6.22 -19.04
C ALA A 230 15.78 6.81 -18.42
N HIS A 231 15.31 6.28 -17.30
CA HIS A 231 14.41 7.01 -16.40
C HIS A 231 15.11 8.21 -15.77
N ALA A 232 14.34 9.16 -15.23
CA ALA A 232 14.88 10.18 -14.35
C ALA A 232 15.35 9.54 -13.03
N VAL A 233 16.35 10.14 -12.38
CA VAL A 233 16.86 9.65 -11.08
C VAL A 233 15.75 9.76 -10.03
N ASP A 234 15.11 10.93 -9.96
CA ASP A 234 13.90 11.15 -9.19
C ASP A 234 12.67 11.05 -10.12
N PRO A 235 11.66 10.23 -9.80
CA PRO A 235 10.46 10.13 -10.60
C PRO A 235 9.73 11.46 -10.72
N LEU A 236 9.49 11.89 -11.96
CA LEU A 236 8.74 13.10 -12.25
C LEU A 236 7.25 12.77 -12.41
N PRO A 237 6.33 13.63 -11.92
CA PRO A 237 4.90 13.43 -12.11
C PRO A 237 4.54 13.49 -13.59
N ALA A 238 3.59 12.65 -14.02
CA ALA A 238 3.14 12.64 -15.41
C ALA A 238 2.41 13.96 -15.75
N ALA A 239 2.70 14.52 -16.93
CA ALA A 239 2.07 15.73 -17.41
C ALA A 239 0.89 15.41 -18.33
N THR A 240 -0.32 15.76 -17.92
CA THR A 240 -1.53 15.52 -18.71
C THR A 240 -1.46 16.22 -20.06
N CYS A 241 -1.87 15.52 -21.12
CA CYS A 241 -2.06 16.11 -22.44
C CYS A 241 -3.41 16.85 -22.45
N ALA A 242 -3.38 18.17 -22.61
CA ALA A 242 -4.60 18.99 -22.64
C ALA A 242 -5.40 18.80 -23.95
N THR A 243 -4.73 18.38 -25.02
CA THR A 243 -5.36 18.13 -26.32
C THR A 243 -5.91 16.71 -26.38
N PRO A 244 -7.20 16.52 -26.70
CA PRO A 244 -7.73 15.19 -27.00
C PRO A 244 -7.00 14.58 -28.20
N LEU A 245 -6.49 13.35 -28.04
CA LEU A 245 -5.67 12.69 -29.06
C LEU A 245 -6.40 11.60 -29.84
N HIS A 246 -7.54 11.12 -29.34
CA HIS A 246 -8.33 10.06 -29.98
C HIS A 246 -9.04 10.60 -31.23
N GLY A 247 -9.15 9.77 -32.27
CA GLY A 247 -9.84 10.12 -33.52
C GLY A 247 -9.07 11.06 -34.47
N LEU A 248 -7.86 11.50 -34.09
CA LEU A 248 -6.96 12.23 -34.98
C LEU A 248 -6.36 11.29 -36.03
N SER A 249 -6.16 11.79 -37.25
CA SER A 249 -5.33 11.09 -38.24
C SER A 249 -3.90 10.91 -37.71
N LEU A 250 -3.18 9.88 -38.16
CA LEU A 250 -1.82 9.62 -37.69
C LEU A 250 -0.87 10.83 -37.85
N ALA A 251 -1.02 11.62 -38.91
CA ALA A 251 -0.24 12.84 -39.13
C ALA A 251 -0.55 13.93 -38.08
N ALA A 252 -1.83 14.19 -37.81
CA ALA A 252 -2.26 15.14 -36.79
C ALA A 252 -1.86 14.68 -35.38
N LEU A 253 -1.95 13.37 -35.10
CA LEU A 253 -1.50 12.78 -33.84
C LEU A 253 0.00 13.00 -33.62
N ARG A 254 0.85 12.76 -34.64
CA ARG A 254 2.30 13.03 -34.55
C ARG A 254 2.57 14.51 -34.23
N ALA A 255 1.85 15.43 -34.86
CA ALA A 255 1.98 16.86 -34.59
C ALA A 255 1.57 17.21 -33.15
N ALA A 256 0.42 16.72 -32.69
CA ALA A 256 -0.10 16.96 -31.34
C ALA A 256 0.83 16.38 -30.26
N VAL A 257 1.36 15.17 -30.45
CA VAL A 257 2.32 14.56 -29.52
C VAL A 257 3.62 15.36 -29.46
N ARG A 258 4.14 15.84 -30.60
CA ARG A 258 5.33 16.71 -30.62
C ARG A 258 5.08 18.04 -29.92
N GLN A 259 3.92 18.65 -30.13
CA GLN A 259 3.54 19.89 -29.44
C GLN A 259 3.42 19.68 -27.93
N HIS A 260 2.81 18.58 -27.50
CA HIS A 260 2.71 18.19 -26.09
C HIS A 260 4.09 18.02 -25.45
N ILE A 261 4.98 17.25 -26.09
CA ILE A 261 6.36 17.07 -25.62
C ILE A 261 7.09 18.41 -25.54
N GLY A 262 7.00 19.24 -26.59
CA GLY A 262 7.65 20.56 -26.61
C GLY A 262 7.15 21.49 -25.51
N ARG A 263 5.84 21.49 -25.22
CA ARG A 263 5.25 22.25 -24.11
C ARG A 263 5.79 21.78 -22.77
N VAL A 264 5.77 20.48 -22.52
CA VAL A 264 6.24 19.89 -21.26
C VAL A 264 7.74 20.12 -21.07
N MET A 265 8.54 20.02 -22.13
CA MET A 265 9.96 20.37 -22.08
C MET A 265 10.19 21.84 -21.70
N ARG A 266 9.37 22.78 -22.19
CA ARG A 266 9.47 24.20 -21.80
C ARG A 266 9.07 24.45 -20.35
N THR A 267 8.09 23.72 -19.82
CA THR A 267 7.58 23.94 -18.46
C THR A 267 8.32 23.14 -17.38
N HIS A 268 8.84 21.96 -17.71
CA HIS A 268 9.49 21.05 -16.75
C HIS A 268 10.96 20.75 -17.03
N GLY A 269 11.50 21.17 -18.19
CA GLY A 269 12.88 20.87 -18.59
C GLY A 269 13.14 19.40 -18.97
N ASP A 270 12.14 18.53 -18.93
CA ASP A 270 12.26 17.09 -19.20
C ASP A 270 11.08 16.60 -20.07
N TRP A 271 11.34 15.68 -21.00
CA TRP A 271 10.35 15.10 -21.90
C TRP A 271 9.59 13.91 -21.28
N ARG A 272 10.15 13.24 -20.26
CA ARG A 272 9.61 12.02 -19.64
C ARG A 272 8.20 12.21 -19.07
N PRO A 273 7.89 13.32 -18.35
CA PRO A 273 6.53 13.60 -17.90
C PRO A 273 5.51 13.59 -19.05
N ALA A 274 5.91 14.05 -20.24
CA ALA A 274 5.02 14.14 -21.39
C ALA A 274 4.62 12.74 -21.86
N VAL A 275 5.61 11.85 -22.05
CA VAL A 275 5.40 10.47 -22.50
C VAL A 275 4.63 9.67 -21.46
N ASP A 276 4.93 9.86 -20.17
CA ASP A 276 4.23 9.16 -19.08
C ASP A 276 2.76 9.60 -18.98
N GLY A 277 2.46 10.85 -19.33
CA GLY A 277 1.10 11.40 -19.41
C GLY A 277 0.27 10.90 -20.61
N LEU A 278 0.88 10.30 -21.63
CA LEU A 278 0.16 9.69 -22.77
C LEU A 278 -0.37 8.28 -22.46
N ARG A 279 0.12 7.65 -21.40
CA ARG A 279 -0.21 6.26 -21.06
C ARG A 279 -1.71 6.00 -20.88
N PRO A 280 -2.49 6.83 -20.15
CA PRO A 280 -3.91 6.56 -19.93
C PRO A 280 -4.74 6.49 -21.23
N VAL A 281 -4.30 7.20 -22.28
CA VAL A 281 -5.04 7.34 -23.54
C VAL A 281 -4.46 6.50 -24.68
N THR A 282 -3.38 5.76 -24.45
CA THR A 282 -2.68 5.01 -25.52
C THR A 282 -3.59 3.94 -26.16
N ALA A 283 -4.39 3.25 -25.35
CA ALA A 283 -5.32 2.22 -25.85
C ALA A 283 -6.45 2.84 -26.69
N GLU A 284 -7.00 3.98 -26.27
CA GLU A 284 -8.04 4.71 -27.00
C GLU A 284 -7.53 5.24 -28.35
N ILE A 285 -6.32 5.83 -28.34
CA ILE A 285 -5.65 6.30 -29.56
C ILE A 285 -5.48 5.12 -30.54
N TRP A 286 -4.90 4.01 -30.07
CA TRP A 286 -4.69 2.82 -30.91
C TRP A 286 -6.00 2.25 -31.47
N ALA A 287 -7.05 2.17 -30.64
CA ALA A 287 -8.37 1.70 -31.04
C ALA A 287 -8.98 2.58 -32.14
N SER A 288 -8.75 3.90 -32.09
CA SER A 288 -9.27 4.85 -33.07
C SER A 288 -8.55 4.84 -34.44
N MET A 289 -7.33 4.29 -34.52
CA MET A 289 -6.58 4.19 -35.78
C MET A 289 -7.14 3.14 -36.74
N SER A 290 -7.13 3.46 -38.03
CA SER A 290 -7.34 2.47 -39.09
C SER A 290 -6.22 1.43 -39.12
N THR A 291 -6.47 0.27 -39.74
CA THR A 291 -5.44 -0.79 -39.91
C THR A 291 -4.20 -0.27 -40.64
N ALA A 292 -4.36 0.60 -41.64
CA ALA A 292 -3.25 1.20 -42.38
C ALA A 292 -2.41 2.12 -41.48
N GLU A 293 -3.03 2.97 -40.68
CA GLU A 293 -2.33 3.86 -39.74
C GLU A 293 -1.59 3.08 -38.66
N ARG A 294 -2.20 2.01 -38.13
CA ARG A 294 -1.52 1.11 -37.18
C ARG A 294 -0.27 0.49 -37.79
N ALA A 295 -0.35 0.06 -39.06
CA ALA A 295 0.79 -0.54 -39.76
C ALA A 295 1.92 0.49 -39.93
N GLU A 296 1.56 1.69 -40.38
CA GLU A 296 2.52 2.80 -40.55
C GLU A 296 3.17 3.18 -39.22
N PHE A 297 2.41 3.28 -38.13
CA PHE A 297 2.94 3.56 -36.80
C PHE A 297 3.95 2.50 -36.35
N VAL A 298 3.61 1.21 -36.47
CA VAL A 298 4.50 0.12 -36.07
C VAL A 298 5.81 0.14 -36.86
N GLU A 299 5.73 0.43 -38.16
CA GLU A 299 6.88 0.49 -39.05
C GLU A 299 7.79 1.68 -38.74
N ARG A 300 7.22 2.89 -38.63
CA ARG A 300 7.98 4.15 -38.60
C ARG A 300 8.27 4.69 -37.20
N ASP A 301 7.29 4.58 -36.29
CA ASP A 301 7.33 5.24 -34.98
C ASP A 301 7.52 4.25 -33.82
N GLY A 302 7.14 2.98 -34.00
CA GLY A 302 7.10 1.98 -32.93
C GLY A 302 8.44 1.77 -32.23
N SER A 303 9.55 1.78 -32.97
CA SER A 303 10.89 1.67 -32.36
C SER A 303 11.24 2.89 -31.51
N LEU A 304 10.91 4.10 -31.96
CA LEU A 304 11.18 5.34 -31.23
C LEU A 304 10.32 5.37 -29.96
N TRP A 305 9.02 5.06 -30.08
CA TRP A 305 8.10 4.91 -28.95
C TRP A 305 8.65 3.93 -27.91
N ASN A 306 9.03 2.72 -28.33
CA ASN A 306 9.51 1.70 -27.42
C ASN A 306 10.75 2.15 -26.63
N THR A 307 11.71 2.83 -27.27
CA THR A 307 12.91 3.33 -26.57
C THR A 307 12.60 4.43 -25.55
N HIS A 308 11.56 5.24 -25.78
CA HIS A 308 11.18 6.34 -24.88
C HIS A 308 10.18 5.90 -23.81
N ARG A 309 9.41 4.84 -24.05
CA ARG A 309 8.39 4.32 -23.14
C ARG A 309 8.90 3.20 -22.23
N HIS A 310 9.75 2.32 -22.75
CA HIS A 310 10.29 1.15 -22.02
C HIS A 310 11.73 1.42 -21.61
N ARG A 311 11.90 2.29 -20.62
CA ARG A 311 13.18 2.89 -20.23
C ARG A 311 14.04 1.99 -19.35
N MET A 312 15.35 2.22 -19.36
CA MET A 312 16.29 1.65 -18.40
C MET A 312 16.16 2.34 -17.03
N PRO A 313 16.16 1.60 -15.91
CA PRO A 313 16.36 2.16 -14.59
C PRO A 313 17.66 2.95 -14.50
N PRO A 314 17.78 3.98 -13.64
CA PRO A 314 18.99 4.82 -13.56
C PRO A 314 20.28 4.02 -13.37
N ALA A 315 20.30 3.06 -12.44
CA ALA A 315 21.46 2.21 -12.18
C ALA A 315 21.86 1.36 -13.41
N THR A 316 20.88 0.82 -14.13
CA THR A 316 21.09 0.06 -15.37
C THR A 316 21.65 0.97 -16.47
N ALA A 317 21.07 2.16 -16.65
CA ALA A 317 21.54 3.13 -17.65
C ALA A 317 22.98 3.57 -17.38
N GLU A 318 23.36 3.77 -16.11
CA GLU A 318 24.73 4.12 -15.74
C GLU A 318 25.72 2.96 -15.99
N ALA A 319 25.33 1.73 -15.67
CA ALA A 319 26.14 0.54 -15.96
C ALA A 319 26.41 0.40 -17.47
N VAL A 320 25.36 0.49 -18.29
CA VAL A 320 25.47 0.47 -19.75
C VAL A 320 26.30 1.65 -20.26
N GLY A 321 26.09 2.85 -19.71
CA GLY A 321 26.88 4.04 -20.05
C GLY A 321 28.38 3.84 -19.77
N ARG A 322 28.73 3.17 -18.67
CA ARG A 322 30.12 2.81 -18.32
C ARG A 322 30.70 1.79 -19.29
N MET A 323 29.94 0.75 -19.66
CA MET A 323 30.37 -0.24 -20.65
C MET A 323 30.67 0.43 -22.00
N ARG A 324 29.84 1.38 -22.43
CA ARG A 324 30.07 2.15 -23.68
C ARG A 324 31.30 3.05 -23.59
N ARG A 325 31.47 3.83 -22.51
CA ARG A 325 32.65 4.69 -22.30
C ARG A 325 33.96 3.90 -22.28
N THR A 326 33.93 2.71 -21.69
CA THR A 326 35.09 1.79 -21.63
C THR A 326 35.24 0.92 -22.88
N ARG A 327 34.46 1.17 -23.94
CA ARG A 327 34.44 0.42 -25.21
C ARG A 327 34.13 -1.08 -25.09
N ARG A 328 33.66 -1.53 -23.93
CA ARG A 328 33.18 -2.90 -23.67
C ARG A 328 31.78 -3.17 -24.21
N MET A 329 31.07 -2.12 -24.65
CA MET A 329 29.83 -2.26 -25.43
C MET A 329 29.86 -1.34 -26.64
N ARG A 330 29.46 -1.86 -27.80
CA ARG A 330 29.32 -1.12 -29.06
C ARG A 330 27.96 -1.40 -29.68
N THR A 331 27.33 -0.39 -30.25
CA THR A 331 26.01 -0.51 -30.89
C THR A 331 26.08 -0.07 -32.34
N TYR A 332 25.39 -0.81 -33.21
CA TYR A 332 25.36 -0.58 -34.66
C TYR A 332 23.92 -0.44 -35.12
N GLN A 333 23.68 0.59 -35.94
CA GLN A 333 22.45 0.68 -36.73
C GLN A 333 22.64 -0.16 -37.98
N GLY A 334 21.88 -1.26 -38.11
CA GLY A 334 22.10 -2.22 -39.20
C GLY A 334 21.37 -3.55 -39.02
N ARG A 335 21.80 -4.54 -39.79
CA ARG A 335 21.33 -5.94 -39.72
C ARG A 335 22.49 -6.91 -39.88
N LEU A 336 22.29 -8.14 -39.41
CA LEU A 336 23.17 -9.28 -39.70
C LEU A 336 22.81 -9.82 -41.09
N ASP A 337 23.80 -10.05 -41.94
CA ASP A 337 23.61 -10.62 -43.28
C ASP A 337 24.02 -12.08 -43.36
N SER A 338 25.18 -12.44 -42.80
CA SER A 338 25.71 -13.81 -42.80
C SER A 338 26.56 -14.08 -41.55
N ALA A 339 26.74 -15.37 -41.24
CA ALA A 339 27.62 -15.84 -40.18
C ALA A 339 28.29 -17.15 -40.62
N SER A 340 29.61 -17.22 -40.54
CA SER A 340 30.38 -18.42 -40.89
C SER A 340 31.23 -18.90 -39.72
N ALA A 341 31.34 -20.22 -39.57
CA ALA A 341 32.17 -20.84 -38.53
C ALA A 341 33.67 -20.68 -38.85
N ARG A 342 34.46 -20.46 -37.80
CA ARG A 342 35.93 -20.39 -37.85
C ARG A 342 36.52 -21.73 -37.37
N PRO A 343 37.77 -22.06 -37.74
CA PRO A 343 38.43 -23.31 -37.33
C PRO A 343 38.54 -23.50 -35.80
N ASP A 344 38.55 -22.42 -35.03
CA ASP A 344 38.62 -22.43 -33.56
C ASP A 344 37.25 -22.59 -32.87
N GLY A 345 36.18 -22.72 -33.66
CA GLY A 345 34.80 -22.83 -33.22
C GLY A 345 34.08 -21.50 -32.96
N SER A 346 34.75 -20.36 -33.13
CA SER A 346 34.10 -19.03 -33.08
C SER A 346 33.44 -18.68 -34.43
N LEU A 347 32.75 -17.55 -34.49
CA LEU A 347 31.99 -17.11 -35.67
C LEU A 347 32.60 -15.85 -36.28
N THR A 348 32.59 -15.76 -37.61
CA THR A 348 32.78 -14.50 -38.34
C THR A 348 31.41 -14.01 -38.80
N VAL A 349 30.96 -12.85 -38.34
CA VAL A 349 29.67 -12.27 -38.69
C VAL A 349 29.83 -11.06 -39.60
N SER A 350 28.98 -10.98 -40.64
CA SER A 350 28.93 -9.85 -41.58
C SER A 350 27.69 -9.00 -41.29
N LEU A 351 27.90 -7.71 -41.07
CA LEU A 351 26.86 -6.73 -40.76
C LEU A 351 26.80 -5.67 -41.85
N THR A 352 25.61 -5.40 -42.39
CA THR A 352 25.33 -4.15 -43.08
C THR A 352 24.99 -3.09 -42.05
N THR A 353 25.85 -2.08 -41.90
CA THR A 353 25.63 -0.96 -40.99
C THR A 353 25.42 0.36 -41.74
N ALA A 354 24.83 1.36 -41.09
CA ALA A 354 24.63 2.69 -41.67
C ALA A 354 25.94 3.35 -42.14
N ASP A 355 27.07 3.02 -41.49
CA ASP A 355 28.41 3.52 -41.84
C ASP A 355 29.16 2.61 -42.83
N GLY A 356 28.47 1.63 -43.43
CA GLY A 356 29.04 0.66 -44.37
C GLY A 356 29.11 -0.78 -43.83
N PRO A 357 29.52 -1.75 -44.67
CA PRO A 357 29.67 -3.15 -44.27
C PRO A 357 30.75 -3.33 -43.20
N ARG A 358 30.52 -4.27 -42.27
CA ARG A 358 31.48 -4.62 -41.21
C ARG A 358 31.56 -6.13 -41.04
N THR A 359 32.75 -6.64 -40.79
CA THR A 359 32.98 -8.03 -40.42
C THR A 359 33.55 -8.09 -39.01
N LEU A 360 32.98 -8.91 -38.13
CA LEU A 360 33.42 -9.04 -36.74
C LEU A 360 33.67 -10.52 -36.38
N PRO A 361 34.79 -10.86 -35.73
CA PRO A 361 34.92 -12.14 -35.06
C PRO A 361 34.16 -12.10 -33.72
N VAL A 362 33.32 -13.09 -33.46
CA VAL A 362 32.56 -13.23 -32.21
C VAL A 362 32.51 -14.69 -31.77
N GLY A 363 32.58 -14.93 -30.47
CA GLY A 363 32.42 -16.27 -29.91
C GLY A 363 30.97 -16.73 -29.83
N TRP A 364 30.04 -15.79 -29.72
CA TRP A 364 28.61 -16.08 -29.54
C TRP A 364 27.73 -15.05 -30.25
N VAL A 365 26.59 -15.51 -30.77
CA VAL A 365 25.50 -14.65 -31.24
C VAL A 365 24.25 -14.93 -30.42
N VAL A 366 23.59 -13.89 -29.92
CA VAL A 366 22.40 -14.01 -29.07
C VAL A 366 21.22 -13.26 -29.68
N ASP A 367 20.10 -13.95 -29.83
CA ASP A 367 18.85 -13.34 -30.29
C ASP A 367 18.22 -12.50 -29.16
N CYS A 368 18.25 -11.18 -29.32
CA CYS A 368 17.63 -10.19 -28.44
C CYS A 368 16.55 -9.39 -29.19
N THR A 369 15.99 -9.92 -30.29
CA THR A 369 14.99 -9.23 -31.12
C THR A 369 13.65 -9.01 -30.42
N GLY A 370 13.48 -9.67 -29.27
CA GLY A 370 12.29 -9.56 -28.43
C GLY A 370 11.21 -10.54 -28.84
N PRO A 371 10.04 -10.50 -28.19
CA PRO A 371 8.97 -11.44 -28.47
C PRO A 371 8.39 -11.27 -29.88
N GLY A 372 7.97 -12.38 -30.48
CA GLY A 372 7.33 -12.39 -31.80
C GLY A 372 6.08 -11.50 -31.82
N LEU A 373 5.95 -10.68 -32.86
CA LEU A 373 4.79 -9.79 -33.02
C LEU A 373 3.62 -10.50 -33.68
N ARG A 374 3.87 -11.36 -34.67
CA ARG A 374 2.83 -12.00 -35.47
C ARG A 374 2.44 -13.34 -34.90
N LEU A 375 1.13 -13.58 -34.78
CA LEU A 375 0.62 -14.84 -34.26
C LEU A 375 0.78 -15.97 -35.27
N SER A 376 0.61 -15.71 -36.57
CA SER A 376 0.82 -16.72 -37.64
C SER A 376 2.19 -17.39 -37.60
N ASP A 377 3.20 -16.67 -37.10
CA ASP A 377 4.58 -17.13 -37.10
C ASP A 377 4.87 -17.99 -35.86
N THR A 378 3.87 -18.22 -35.00
CA THR A 378 4.03 -18.96 -33.76
C THR A 378 4.39 -20.42 -34.02
N ALA A 379 5.38 -20.90 -33.26
CA ALA A 379 5.70 -22.33 -33.15
C ALA A 379 4.97 -23.01 -31.98
N ASP A 380 4.14 -22.27 -31.24
CA ASP A 380 3.42 -22.80 -30.09
C ASP A 380 2.25 -23.72 -30.55
N PRO A 381 2.29 -25.03 -30.22
CA PRO A 381 1.27 -25.97 -30.67
C PRO A 381 -0.13 -25.62 -30.16
N LEU A 382 -0.25 -25.03 -28.95
CA LEU A 382 -1.54 -24.64 -28.39
C LEU A 382 -2.21 -23.55 -29.24
N TRP A 383 -1.44 -22.53 -29.63
CA TRP A 383 -1.96 -21.44 -30.45
C TRP A 383 -2.31 -21.92 -31.86
N ARG A 384 -1.50 -22.81 -32.45
CA ARG A 384 -1.83 -23.44 -33.75
C ARG A 384 -3.14 -24.21 -33.68
N SER A 385 -3.29 -25.09 -32.67
CA SER A 385 -4.52 -25.84 -32.43
C SER A 385 -5.75 -24.94 -32.33
N LEU A 386 -5.66 -23.81 -31.62
CA LEU A 386 -6.79 -22.88 -31.47
C LEU A 386 -7.16 -22.15 -32.77
N LEU A 387 -6.15 -21.80 -33.59
CA LEU A 387 -6.34 -21.15 -34.89
C LEU A 387 -6.93 -22.11 -35.93
N ASP A 388 -6.37 -23.32 -36.04
CA ASP A 388 -6.80 -24.33 -37.01
C ASP A 388 -8.27 -24.74 -36.79
N GLN A 389 -8.73 -24.70 -35.55
CA GLN A 389 -10.11 -25.02 -35.18
C GLN A 389 -11.07 -23.82 -35.23
N GLY A 390 -10.58 -22.63 -35.57
CA GLY A 390 -11.37 -21.40 -35.55
C GLY A 390 -11.86 -21.00 -34.14
N ALA A 391 -11.24 -21.50 -33.07
CA ALA A 391 -11.53 -21.11 -31.69
C ALA A 391 -10.87 -19.78 -31.30
N ALA A 392 -9.85 -19.37 -32.07
CA ALA A 392 -9.22 -18.06 -32.01
C ALA A 392 -9.03 -17.54 -33.43
N MET A 393 -8.91 -16.22 -33.58
CA MET A 393 -8.48 -15.60 -34.83
C MET A 393 -7.38 -14.56 -34.57
N PRO A 394 -6.50 -14.30 -35.55
CA PRO A 394 -5.47 -13.27 -35.42
C PRO A 394 -6.08 -11.89 -35.15
N GLY A 395 -5.41 -11.12 -34.29
CA GLY A 395 -5.77 -9.73 -34.02
C GLY A 395 -5.41 -8.78 -35.18
N PRO A 396 -5.71 -7.47 -35.04
CA PRO A 396 -5.29 -6.47 -36.01
C PRO A 396 -3.79 -6.55 -36.32
N LEU A 397 -3.44 -6.42 -37.61
CA LEU A 397 -2.07 -6.61 -38.14
C LEU A 397 -1.47 -7.99 -37.84
N ASN A 398 -2.31 -8.99 -37.57
CA ASN A 398 -1.90 -10.32 -37.13
C ASN A 398 -1.07 -10.27 -35.82
N MET A 399 -1.21 -9.20 -35.04
CA MET A 399 -0.54 -9.06 -33.74
C MET A 399 -1.39 -9.64 -32.62
N GLY A 400 -0.96 -10.77 -32.07
CA GLY A 400 -1.74 -11.49 -31.07
C GLY A 400 -3.09 -11.99 -31.62
N VAL A 401 -4.10 -12.10 -30.76
CA VAL A 401 -5.44 -12.57 -31.09
C VAL A 401 -6.48 -11.45 -31.01
N ALA A 402 -7.57 -11.61 -31.76
CA ALA A 402 -8.75 -10.79 -31.62
C ALA A 402 -9.54 -11.20 -30.36
N THR A 403 -9.95 -10.21 -29.58
CA THR A 403 -10.69 -10.36 -28.34
C THR A 403 -11.87 -9.39 -28.24
N ASP A 404 -12.77 -9.65 -27.31
CA ASP A 404 -13.76 -8.70 -26.83
C ASP A 404 -13.73 -8.70 -25.32
N HIS A 405 -13.29 -7.59 -24.73
CA HIS A 405 -13.00 -7.50 -23.29
C HIS A 405 -12.16 -8.67 -22.74
N GLY A 406 -11.23 -9.19 -23.55
CA GLY A 406 -10.35 -10.32 -23.19
C GLY A 406 -10.89 -11.70 -23.56
N ARG A 407 -12.16 -11.84 -23.96
CA ARG A 407 -12.72 -13.08 -24.53
C ARG A 407 -12.21 -13.28 -25.94
N LEU A 408 -11.76 -14.48 -26.30
CA LEU A 408 -11.30 -14.75 -27.66
C LEU A 408 -12.47 -14.72 -28.65
N ARG A 409 -12.24 -14.08 -29.80
CA ARG A 409 -13.15 -14.16 -30.95
C ARG A 409 -12.80 -15.39 -31.78
N GLY A 410 -13.82 -16.19 -32.10
CA GLY A 410 -13.69 -17.32 -33.03
C GLY A 410 -13.72 -16.86 -34.49
N ALA A 411 -13.55 -17.82 -35.40
CA ALA A 411 -13.71 -17.59 -36.84
C ALA A 411 -15.15 -17.19 -37.23
N ASP A 412 -16.13 -17.49 -36.37
CA ASP A 412 -17.52 -17.03 -36.45
C ASP A 412 -17.69 -15.54 -36.10
N GLY A 413 -16.61 -14.86 -35.69
CA GLY A 413 -16.61 -13.46 -35.24
C GLY A 413 -17.21 -13.25 -33.85
N GLY A 414 -17.75 -14.31 -33.23
CA GLY A 414 -18.40 -14.29 -31.94
C GLY A 414 -17.48 -14.68 -30.79
N THR A 415 -17.95 -14.47 -29.57
CA THR A 415 -17.27 -14.88 -28.32
C THR A 415 -17.98 -16.05 -27.65
N THR A 416 -18.53 -16.98 -28.43
CA THR A 416 -19.42 -18.07 -27.99
C THR A 416 -18.80 -19.04 -26.97
N ARG A 417 -17.48 -19.07 -26.83
CA ARG A 417 -16.73 -19.97 -25.94
C ARG A 417 -16.28 -19.24 -24.65
N PRO A 418 -16.27 -19.92 -23.49
CA PRO A 418 -15.70 -19.40 -22.24
C PRO A 418 -14.17 -19.47 -22.29
N LEU A 419 -13.57 -18.68 -23.17
CA LEU A 419 -12.14 -18.65 -23.46
C LEU A 419 -11.64 -17.20 -23.39
N TRP A 420 -10.70 -16.93 -22.48
CA TRP A 420 -10.14 -15.59 -22.26
C TRP A 420 -8.61 -15.58 -22.45
N THR A 421 -8.05 -14.40 -22.72
CA THR A 421 -6.61 -14.14 -22.63
C THR A 421 -6.36 -12.74 -22.08
N LEU A 422 -5.12 -12.45 -21.72
CA LEU A 422 -4.68 -11.17 -21.16
C LEU A 422 -3.23 -10.88 -21.49
N GLY A 423 -2.88 -9.59 -21.43
CA GLY A 423 -1.51 -9.16 -21.62
C GLY A 423 -1.09 -9.23 -23.09
N ALA A 424 0.14 -9.68 -23.34
CA ALA A 424 0.78 -9.64 -24.66
C ALA A 424 -0.02 -10.28 -25.82
N PRO A 425 -0.76 -11.40 -25.64
CA PRO A 425 -1.64 -11.93 -26.68
C PRO A 425 -2.71 -10.95 -27.18
N ARG A 426 -3.01 -9.87 -26.47
CA ARG A 426 -4.00 -8.85 -26.87
C ARG A 426 -3.38 -7.64 -27.60
N ARG A 427 -2.08 -7.67 -27.92
CA ARG A 427 -1.31 -6.49 -28.38
C ARG A 427 -1.86 -5.85 -29.66
N GLY A 428 -2.48 -6.61 -30.55
CA GLY A 428 -3.13 -6.07 -31.75
C GLY A 428 -4.32 -5.16 -31.44
N GLU A 429 -5.02 -5.40 -30.34
CA GLU A 429 -6.19 -4.61 -29.91
C GLU A 429 -5.84 -3.56 -28.87
N LEU A 430 -4.94 -3.90 -27.94
CA LEU A 430 -4.49 -3.04 -26.88
C LEU A 430 -2.99 -2.81 -27.04
N TRP A 431 -2.61 -1.69 -27.65
CA TRP A 431 -1.21 -1.27 -27.60
C TRP A 431 -0.76 -1.07 -26.15
N GLU A 432 0.51 -1.31 -25.82
CA GLU A 432 1.06 -1.24 -24.46
C GLU A 432 0.46 -2.21 -23.41
N THR A 433 -0.16 -3.31 -23.83
CA THR A 433 -0.69 -4.37 -22.95
C THR A 433 0.35 -5.37 -22.40
N THR A 434 1.62 -4.97 -22.27
CA THR A 434 2.71 -5.90 -21.89
C THR A 434 3.25 -5.68 -20.48
N ALA A 435 2.87 -4.60 -19.81
CA ALA A 435 3.35 -4.25 -18.49
C ALA A 435 2.35 -4.64 -17.38
N ILE A 436 2.89 -4.85 -16.18
CA ILE A 436 2.11 -5.28 -15.00
C ILE A 436 0.90 -4.40 -14.70
N PRO A 437 0.96 -3.06 -14.77
CA PRO A 437 -0.21 -2.23 -14.43
C PRO A 437 -1.43 -2.49 -15.31
N GLU A 438 -1.22 -2.78 -16.59
CA GLU A 438 -2.28 -3.16 -17.52
C GLU A 438 -2.72 -4.61 -17.27
N ILE A 439 -1.78 -5.54 -17.10
CA ILE A 439 -2.06 -6.97 -16.92
C ILE A 439 -2.86 -7.23 -15.63
N ARG A 440 -2.54 -6.55 -14.52
CA ARG A 440 -3.27 -6.72 -13.24
C ARG A 440 -4.72 -6.24 -13.33
N ALA A 441 -4.99 -5.16 -14.08
CA ALA A 441 -6.35 -4.66 -14.29
C ALA A 441 -7.16 -5.67 -15.12
N GLN A 442 -6.56 -6.19 -16.20
CA GLN A 442 -7.18 -7.24 -17.01
C GLN A 442 -7.43 -8.53 -16.20
N ALA A 443 -6.48 -8.92 -15.35
CA ALA A 443 -6.62 -10.10 -14.50
C ALA A 443 -7.81 -9.98 -13.53
N ALA A 444 -8.00 -8.80 -12.92
CA ALA A 444 -9.16 -8.53 -12.07
C ALA A 444 -10.47 -8.64 -12.88
N THR A 445 -10.58 -7.97 -14.04
CA THR A 445 -11.78 -8.04 -14.88
C THR A 445 -12.08 -9.47 -15.36
N ILE A 446 -11.06 -10.24 -15.75
CA ILE A 446 -11.23 -11.63 -16.20
C ILE A 446 -11.68 -12.52 -15.05
N ALA A 447 -11.14 -12.35 -13.85
CA ALA A 447 -11.55 -13.15 -12.69
C ALA A 447 -13.04 -12.97 -12.37
N GLU A 448 -13.55 -11.74 -12.48
CA GLU A 448 -14.98 -11.43 -12.34
C GLU A 448 -15.79 -12.18 -13.42
N ALA A 449 -15.45 -12.00 -14.70
CA ALA A 449 -16.15 -12.62 -15.81
C ALA A 449 -16.11 -14.17 -15.79
N VAL A 450 -15.01 -14.75 -15.28
CA VAL A 450 -14.84 -16.21 -15.13
C VAL A 450 -15.72 -16.76 -14.00
N LEU A 451 -16.06 -15.97 -12.98
CA LEU A 451 -16.90 -16.44 -11.87
C LEU A 451 -18.39 -16.13 -12.07
N ASP A 452 -18.74 -15.19 -12.94
CA ASP A 452 -20.15 -14.86 -13.24
C ASP A 452 -20.89 -16.04 -13.89
N PRO A 453 -22.21 -16.23 -13.62
CA PRO A 453 -22.99 -17.33 -14.17
C PRO A 453 -22.93 -17.39 -15.70
N TRP A 454 -22.59 -18.55 -16.26
CA TRP A 454 -22.65 -18.77 -17.70
C TRP A 454 -24.11 -18.94 -18.10
N THR A 455 -24.69 -17.97 -18.81
CA THR A 455 -26.10 -17.99 -19.22
C THR A 455 -26.17 -17.87 -20.76
N PRO A 456 -26.69 -18.87 -21.49
CA PRO A 456 -27.14 -18.67 -22.87
C PRO A 456 -28.42 -17.80 -22.89
N PRO A 457 -28.75 -17.08 -23.98
CA PRO A 457 -29.93 -16.21 -24.01
C PRO A 457 -31.24 -16.99 -23.80
N ALA A 458 -31.96 -16.61 -22.74
CA ALA A 458 -33.36 -16.82 -22.33
C ALA A 458 -34.16 -18.07 -22.80
N LEU A 459 -34.64 -18.84 -21.81
CA LEU A 459 -36.03 -19.34 -21.79
C LEU A 459 -36.78 -18.64 -20.64
N PRO A 460 -38.12 -18.49 -20.72
CA PRO A 460 -38.90 -17.75 -19.74
C PRO A 460 -38.79 -18.40 -18.36
N ALA A 461 -38.59 -17.56 -17.34
CA ALA A 461 -38.51 -17.96 -15.95
C ALA A 461 -39.80 -18.68 -15.53
N THR A 462 -39.69 -19.95 -15.15
CA THR A 462 -40.65 -20.59 -14.25
C THR A 462 -40.17 -20.34 -12.82
N GLY A 463 -41.08 -19.82 -11.99
CA GLY A 463 -40.79 -19.38 -10.63
C GLY A 463 -40.22 -20.50 -9.77
N GLY A 464 -38.94 -20.39 -9.42
CA GLY A 464 -38.33 -21.17 -8.35
C GLY A 464 -38.75 -20.62 -6.97
N PRO A 465 -38.88 -21.49 -5.95
CA PRO A 465 -39.38 -21.08 -4.65
C PRO A 465 -38.44 -20.05 -4.00
N ALA A 466 -39.04 -19.06 -3.34
CA ALA A 466 -38.32 -18.04 -2.59
C ALA A 466 -37.30 -18.68 -1.64
N ARG A 467 -36.02 -18.34 -1.81
CA ARG A 467 -34.96 -18.68 -0.85
C ARG A 467 -35.42 -18.29 0.55
N ARG A 468 -35.54 -19.28 1.42
CA ARG A 468 -35.84 -19.14 2.85
C ARG A 468 -34.94 -18.03 3.41
N ARG A 469 -35.52 -16.88 3.82
CA ARG A 469 -34.78 -15.75 4.41
C ARG A 469 -34.17 -16.23 5.73
N THR A 470 -32.94 -16.75 5.70
CA THR A 470 -32.14 -16.94 6.91
C THR A 470 -31.98 -15.57 7.55
N ARG A 471 -32.47 -15.40 8.78
CA ARG A 471 -32.35 -14.16 9.55
C ARG A 471 -30.86 -13.80 9.64
N ARG A 472 -30.46 -12.66 9.05
CA ARG A 472 -29.05 -12.21 9.10
C ARG A 472 -28.65 -12.00 10.57
N PRO A 473 -27.43 -12.38 10.96
CA PRO A 473 -26.92 -11.98 12.27
C PRO A 473 -26.87 -10.46 12.34
N THR A 474 -27.10 -9.90 13.52
CA THR A 474 -26.97 -8.46 13.76
C THR A 474 -25.71 -8.15 14.54
N ASP A 475 -25.27 -6.89 14.50
CA ASP A 475 -24.32 -6.35 15.47
C ASP A 475 -24.95 -6.18 16.85
N THR A 476 -24.23 -5.53 17.76
CA THR A 476 -24.68 -5.22 19.13
C THR A 476 -25.78 -4.16 19.18
N SER A 477 -25.89 -3.32 18.14
CA SER A 477 -26.90 -2.26 18.02
C SER A 477 -28.16 -2.73 17.27
N GLY A 478 -28.18 -3.96 16.77
CA GLY A 478 -29.31 -4.55 16.04
C GLY A 478 -29.27 -4.36 14.52
N PHE A 479 -28.21 -3.76 13.97
CA PHE A 479 -28.06 -3.62 12.52
C PHE A 479 -27.65 -4.94 11.86
N PRO A 480 -28.24 -5.29 10.70
CA PRO A 480 -27.94 -6.55 10.01
C PRO A 480 -26.51 -6.57 9.46
N LEU A 481 -25.81 -7.69 9.64
CA LEU A 481 -24.46 -7.90 9.13
C LEU A 481 -24.50 -8.81 7.88
N SER A 482 -23.78 -8.44 6.82
CA SER A 482 -23.68 -9.19 5.55
C SER A 482 -22.78 -10.45 5.63
N THR A 483 -22.83 -11.15 6.76
CA THR A 483 -21.97 -12.31 7.05
C THR A 483 -22.72 -13.44 7.76
N HIS A 484 -22.03 -14.56 8.04
CA HIS A 484 -22.58 -15.70 8.78
C HIS A 484 -22.30 -15.56 10.30
N ALA A 485 -22.98 -16.35 11.12
CA ALA A 485 -22.96 -16.23 12.59
C ALA A 485 -21.55 -16.24 13.24
N ALA A 486 -20.62 -17.09 12.77
CA ALA A 486 -19.28 -17.18 13.35
C ALA A 486 -18.45 -15.90 13.14
N ALA A 487 -18.42 -15.37 11.92
CA ALA A 487 -17.77 -14.10 11.58
C ALA A 487 -18.44 -12.91 12.28
N ALA A 488 -19.78 -12.87 12.34
CA ALA A 488 -20.51 -11.86 13.11
C ALA A 488 -20.14 -11.88 14.60
N THR A 489 -19.96 -13.07 15.19
CA THR A 489 -19.55 -13.22 16.59
C THR A 489 -18.14 -12.68 16.82
N ALA A 490 -17.20 -12.99 15.93
CA ALA A 490 -15.85 -12.45 16.00
C ALA A 490 -15.82 -10.92 15.81
N TYR A 491 -16.66 -10.39 14.92
CA TYR A 491 -16.82 -8.94 14.73
C TYR A 491 -17.37 -8.25 15.96
N ARG A 492 -18.47 -8.74 16.53
CA ARG A 492 -19.06 -8.19 17.76
C ARG A 492 -18.06 -8.20 18.91
N LEU A 493 -17.27 -9.27 19.06
CA LEU A 493 -16.19 -9.32 20.05
C LEU A 493 -15.11 -8.26 19.79
N GLY A 494 -14.77 -8.02 18.52
CA GLY A 494 -13.83 -6.98 18.13
C GLY A 494 -14.33 -5.58 18.47
N VAL A 495 -15.58 -5.26 18.09
CA VAL A 495 -16.23 -3.98 18.40
C VAL A 495 -16.43 -3.81 19.91
N ASP A 496 -16.93 -4.83 20.62
CA ASP A 496 -17.09 -4.79 22.10
C ASP A 496 -15.77 -4.44 22.80
N ARG A 497 -14.68 -5.10 22.39
CA ARG A 497 -13.34 -4.80 22.93
C ARG A 497 -12.88 -3.39 22.59
N LEU A 498 -13.17 -2.91 21.38
CA LEU A 498 -12.84 -1.56 20.99
C LEU A 498 -13.59 -0.53 21.84
N LEU A 499 -14.91 -0.66 22.00
CA LEU A 499 -15.74 0.23 22.83
C LEU A 499 -15.34 0.21 24.30
N LYS A 500 -14.81 -0.91 24.80
CA LYS A 500 -14.28 -1.03 26.18
C LYS A 500 -12.82 -0.60 26.32
N VAL A 501 -12.15 -0.26 25.21
CA VAL A 501 -10.71 0.05 25.17
C VAL A 501 -9.87 -1.13 25.66
N ARG A 502 -10.14 -2.32 25.12
CA ARG A 502 -9.55 -3.61 25.52
C ARG A 502 -8.68 -4.20 24.41
N THR A 503 -7.58 -4.82 24.81
CA THR A 503 -6.69 -5.59 23.94
C THR A 503 -7.45 -6.72 23.25
N GLY A 504 -6.97 -7.17 22.08
CA GLY A 504 -7.60 -8.27 21.35
C GLY A 504 -8.66 -7.85 20.33
N ALA A 505 -8.92 -6.55 20.15
CA ALA A 505 -9.88 -6.03 19.17
C ALA A 505 -9.44 -6.35 17.73
N ALA A 506 -8.22 -5.96 17.36
CA ALA A 506 -7.65 -6.24 16.04
C ALA A 506 -7.60 -7.74 15.72
N GLN A 507 -7.22 -8.59 16.69
CA GLN A 507 -7.20 -10.05 16.52
C GLN A 507 -8.60 -10.62 16.25
N ALA A 508 -9.63 -10.13 16.96
CA ALA A 508 -11.00 -10.56 16.76
C ALA A 508 -11.55 -10.11 15.40
N LEU A 509 -11.24 -8.88 14.97
CA LEU A 509 -11.60 -8.38 13.64
C LEU A 509 -10.85 -9.12 12.52
N ARG A 510 -9.56 -9.44 12.68
CA ARG A 510 -8.83 -10.30 11.72
C ARG A 510 -9.47 -11.68 11.61
N ARG A 511 -9.92 -12.25 12.74
CA ARG A 511 -10.66 -13.51 12.73
C ARG A 511 -12.00 -13.39 11.99
N SER A 512 -12.71 -12.27 12.11
CA SER A 512 -14.00 -12.10 11.42
C SER A 512 -13.84 -12.11 9.90
N VAL A 513 -12.82 -11.41 9.37
CA VAL A 513 -12.54 -11.39 7.93
C VAL A 513 -11.85 -12.66 7.43
N ALA A 514 -11.11 -13.38 8.27
CA ALA A 514 -10.57 -14.70 7.92
C ALA A 514 -11.68 -15.74 7.79
N LEU A 515 -12.70 -15.68 8.65
CA LEU A 515 -13.88 -16.54 8.57
C LEU A 515 -14.79 -16.18 7.38
N ASP A 516 -14.87 -14.89 7.05
CA ASP A 516 -15.64 -14.40 5.90
C ASP A 516 -14.90 -13.29 5.13
N PRO A 517 -14.09 -13.64 4.10
CA PRO A 517 -13.28 -12.67 3.36
C PRO A 517 -14.05 -11.55 2.66
N GLY A 518 -15.37 -11.68 2.47
CA GLY A 518 -16.21 -10.59 1.94
C GLY A 518 -17.12 -9.94 2.98
N PHE A 519 -16.76 -10.01 4.26
CA PHE A 519 -17.44 -9.25 5.30
C PHE A 519 -16.94 -7.80 5.33
N ALA A 520 -17.67 -6.90 4.66
CA ALA A 520 -17.26 -5.51 4.43
C ALA A 520 -16.96 -4.73 5.72
N LEU A 521 -17.82 -4.83 6.75
CA LEU A 521 -17.61 -4.11 8.01
C LEU A 521 -16.41 -4.62 8.80
N GLY A 522 -16.09 -5.93 8.72
CA GLY A 522 -14.89 -6.46 9.36
C GLY A 522 -13.62 -5.82 8.79
N HIS A 523 -13.55 -5.70 7.47
CA HIS A 523 -12.46 -5.05 6.76
C HIS A 523 -12.41 -3.53 7.02
N ALA A 524 -13.57 -2.86 7.00
CA ALA A 524 -13.67 -1.43 7.30
C ALA A 524 -13.22 -1.12 8.74
N ALA A 525 -13.64 -1.93 9.72
CA ALA A 525 -13.22 -1.77 11.10
C ALA A 525 -11.70 -1.99 11.26
N LEU A 526 -11.10 -2.97 10.55
CA LEU A 526 -9.65 -3.15 10.54
C LEU A 526 -8.91 -1.92 9.97
N ALA A 527 -9.35 -1.42 8.81
CA ALA A 527 -8.77 -0.23 8.20
C ALA A 527 -8.88 0.98 9.13
N LEU A 528 -10.04 1.17 9.76
CA LEU A 528 -10.30 2.23 10.71
C LEU A 528 -9.37 2.19 11.93
N ILE A 529 -9.24 1.04 12.62
CA ILE A 529 -8.39 0.95 13.80
C ILE A 529 -6.89 0.97 13.47
N GLY A 530 -6.51 0.52 12.27
CA GLY A 530 -5.15 0.68 11.79
C GLY A 530 -4.81 2.15 11.55
N HIS A 531 -5.75 2.91 11.03
CA HIS A 531 -5.60 4.34 10.76
C HIS A 531 -5.65 5.22 12.02
N GLU A 532 -6.68 5.06 12.84
CA GLU A 532 -6.95 5.95 13.99
C GLU A 532 -6.24 5.50 15.27
N CYS A 533 -6.08 4.19 15.48
CA CYS A 533 -5.52 3.64 16.73
C CYS A 533 -4.09 3.11 16.57
N GLY A 534 -3.51 3.15 15.37
CA GLY A 534 -2.17 2.61 15.09
C GLY A 534 -2.07 1.09 15.25
N ALA A 535 -3.18 0.36 15.07
CA ALA A 535 -3.15 -1.10 15.09
C ALA A 535 -2.32 -1.64 13.92
N ASP A 536 -1.57 -2.72 14.15
CA ASP A 536 -0.77 -3.40 13.12
C ASP A 536 -1.68 -4.02 12.03
N VAL A 537 -2.06 -3.21 11.05
CA VAL A 537 -2.99 -3.56 9.98
C VAL A 537 -2.46 -2.93 8.68
N ASP A 538 -2.48 -3.70 7.61
CA ASP A 538 -2.33 -3.15 6.26
C ASP A 538 -3.59 -2.36 5.89
N VAL A 539 -3.64 -1.08 6.30
CA VAL A 539 -4.81 -0.20 6.14
C VAL A 539 -5.24 -0.08 4.67
N PRO A 540 -4.35 0.19 3.69
CA PRO A 540 -4.73 0.22 2.28
C PRO A 540 -5.39 -1.07 1.80
N ARG A 541 -4.83 -2.23 2.19
CA ARG A 541 -5.39 -3.52 1.77
C ARG A 541 -6.76 -3.79 2.40
N ALA A 542 -6.89 -3.58 3.71
CA ALA A 542 -8.16 -3.74 4.42
C ALA A 542 -9.25 -2.82 3.84
N LEU A 543 -8.89 -1.58 3.50
CA LEU A 543 -9.84 -0.65 2.88
C LEU A 543 -10.27 -1.10 1.47
N ALA A 544 -9.34 -1.55 0.63
CA ALA A 544 -9.66 -2.09 -0.69
C ALA A 544 -10.59 -3.31 -0.61
N ASP A 545 -10.33 -4.21 0.36
CA ASP A 545 -11.20 -5.36 0.63
C ASP A 545 -12.61 -4.93 1.09
N ALA A 546 -12.71 -3.94 1.98
CA ALA A 546 -14.00 -3.38 2.41
C ALA A 546 -14.79 -2.83 1.22
N GLN A 547 -14.15 -2.02 0.37
CA GLN A 547 -14.76 -1.41 -0.81
C GLN A 547 -15.21 -2.45 -1.85
N ARG A 548 -14.47 -3.55 -2.03
CA ARG A 548 -14.91 -4.66 -2.90
C ARG A 548 -16.11 -5.38 -2.31
N ALA A 549 -16.02 -5.79 -1.05
CA ALA A 549 -17.06 -6.56 -0.37
C ALA A 549 -18.40 -5.79 -0.30
N VAL A 550 -18.35 -4.47 -0.10
CA VAL A 550 -19.55 -3.65 0.04
C VAL A 550 -20.38 -3.54 -1.26
N ARG A 551 -19.74 -3.70 -2.42
CA ARG A 551 -20.45 -3.69 -3.72
C ARG A 551 -21.23 -4.98 -3.98
N GLU A 552 -20.88 -6.08 -3.31
CA GLU A 552 -21.44 -7.41 -3.60
C GLU A 552 -22.55 -7.82 -2.63
N ARG A 553 -22.39 -7.56 -1.32
CA ARG A 553 -23.24 -8.17 -0.28
C ARG A 553 -23.90 -7.20 0.70
N ALA A 554 -23.51 -5.93 0.71
CA ALA A 554 -23.90 -4.98 1.74
C ALA A 554 -25.23 -4.28 1.44
N ASP A 555 -25.90 -3.84 2.50
CA ASP A 555 -27.03 -2.90 2.48
C ASP A 555 -26.54 -1.45 2.62
N GLU A 556 -27.48 -0.51 2.70
CA GLU A 556 -27.20 0.93 2.72
C GLU A 556 -26.46 1.37 3.98
N TYR A 557 -26.82 0.82 5.14
CA TYR A 557 -26.10 0.99 6.40
C TYR A 557 -24.60 0.66 6.24
N GLN A 558 -24.30 -0.54 5.75
CA GLN A 558 -22.92 -0.99 5.57
C GLN A 558 -22.18 -0.19 4.50
N ARG A 559 -22.85 0.22 3.41
CA ARG A 559 -22.30 1.14 2.40
C ARG A 559 -21.92 2.49 3.01
N SER A 560 -22.80 3.04 3.84
CA SER A 560 -22.61 4.32 4.51
C SER A 560 -21.39 4.27 5.44
N LEU A 561 -21.26 3.24 6.30
CA LEU A 561 -20.10 3.12 7.18
C LEU A 561 -18.78 2.89 6.42
N VAL A 562 -18.79 2.11 5.34
CA VAL A 562 -17.60 1.92 4.48
C VAL A 562 -17.20 3.22 3.78
N ASP A 563 -18.16 4.06 3.37
CA ASP A 563 -17.89 5.40 2.80
C ASP A 563 -17.22 6.32 3.85
N VAL A 564 -17.72 6.30 5.10
CA VAL A 564 -17.10 7.03 6.22
C VAL A 564 -15.64 6.64 6.38
N VAL A 565 -15.35 5.34 6.52
CA VAL A 565 -13.97 4.85 6.69
C VAL A 565 -13.12 5.20 5.46
N SER A 566 -13.66 5.05 4.25
CA SER A 566 -12.94 5.39 3.01
C SER A 566 -12.52 6.86 2.97
N ARG A 567 -13.42 7.77 3.34
CA ARG A 567 -13.13 9.21 3.35
C ARG A 567 -12.16 9.59 4.45
N ARG A 568 -12.28 9.02 5.65
CA ARG A 568 -11.32 9.28 6.74
C ARG A 568 -9.90 8.84 6.37
N VAL A 569 -9.75 7.69 5.71
CA VAL A 569 -8.43 7.16 5.32
C VAL A 569 -7.84 7.86 4.10
N LEU A 570 -8.64 8.16 3.07
CA LEU A 570 -8.14 8.59 1.76
C LEU A 570 -8.33 10.09 1.45
N ARG A 571 -9.21 10.78 2.17
CA ARG A 571 -9.63 12.16 1.83
C ARG A 571 -9.20 13.15 2.90
N THR A 572 -9.63 14.40 2.72
CA THR A 572 -9.37 15.42 3.73
C THR A 572 -10.14 15.08 5.00
N PRO A 573 -9.65 15.51 6.16
CA PRO A 573 -10.36 15.30 7.42
C PRO A 573 -11.81 15.79 7.41
N ALA A 574 -12.06 16.94 6.76
CA ALA A 574 -13.40 17.52 6.65
C ALA A 574 -14.36 16.60 5.87
N ASP A 575 -13.88 15.92 4.82
CA ASP A 575 -14.70 14.98 4.05
C ASP A 575 -15.13 13.78 4.91
N GLY A 576 -14.22 13.29 5.75
CA GLY A 576 -14.44 12.18 6.67
C GLY A 576 -15.44 12.54 7.76
N ASP A 577 -15.27 13.70 8.40
CA ASP A 577 -16.17 14.20 9.45
C ASP A 577 -17.59 14.45 8.90
N ALA A 578 -17.71 15.07 7.72
CA ALA A 578 -19.01 15.30 7.09
C ALA A 578 -19.75 13.99 6.75
N ALA A 579 -19.02 12.95 6.32
CA ALA A 579 -19.62 11.65 6.06
C ALA A 579 -20.05 10.95 7.36
N LEU A 580 -19.24 11.03 8.40
CA LEU A 580 -19.56 10.46 9.71
C LEU A 580 -20.82 11.09 10.32
N LEU A 581 -20.95 12.42 10.22
CA LEU A 581 -22.14 13.13 10.67
C LEU A 581 -23.39 12.67 9.93
N ARG A 582 -23.37 12.63 8.59
CA ARG A 582 -24.50 12.12 7.79
C ARG A 582 -24.86 10.67 8.16
N HIS A 583 -23.85 9.83 8.39
CA HIS A 583 -24.06 8.45 8.81
C HIS A 583 -24.80 8.36 10.15
N LEU A 584 -24.39 9.15 11.16
CA LEU A 584 -25.04 9.16 12.48
C LEU A 584 -26.43 9.82 12.48
N GLU A 585 -26.74 10.66 11.50
CA GLU A 585 -28.10 11.18 11.31
C GLU A 585 -29.07 10.09 10.81
N GLU A 586 -28.60 9.21 9.93
CA GLU A 586 -29.40 8.12 9.37
C GLU A 586 -29.40 6.87 10.27
N TYR A 587 -28.27 6.60 10.94
CA TYR A 587 -28.03 5.42 11.78
C TYR A 587 -27.57 5.82 13.20
N PRO A 588 -28.41 6.52 13.99
CA PRO A 588 -28.01 7.09 15.28
C PRO A 588 -27.64 6.06 16.36
N GLY A 589 -27.95 4.77 16.15
CA GLY A 589 -27.60 3.69 17.08
C GLY A 589 -26.25 3.02 16.82
N ASP A 590 -25.50 3.42 15.78
CA ASP A 590 -24.21 2.81 15.47
C ASP A 590 -23.14 3.22 16.50
N ALA A 591 -22.85 2.31 17.42
CA ALA A 591 -21.91 2.55 18.51
C ALA A 591 -20.46 2.71 18.03
N LEU A 592 -20.07 2.06 16.93
CA LEU A 592 -18.72 2.19 16.38
C LEU A 592 -18.55 3.57 15.74
N ALA A 593 -19.53 4.00 14.93
CA ALA A 593 -19.52 5.33 14.35
C ALA A 593 -19.54 6.42 15.43
N LEU A 594 -20.36 6.25 16.48
CA LEU A 594 -20.40 7.18 17.61
C LEU A 594 -19.05 7.22 18.36
N ALA A 595 -18.38 6.07 18.55
CA ALA A 595 -17.05 6.01 19.15
C ALA A 595 -16.01 6.83 18.37
N VAL A 596 -16.08 6.78 17.03
CA VAL A 596 -15.18 7.53 16.14
C VAL A 596 -15.47 9.03 16.19
N ALA A 597 -16.72 9.43 16.42
CA ALA A 597 -17.13 10.84 16.43
C ALA A 597 -16.65 11.60 17.67
N VAL A 598 -16.41 10.92 18.79
CA VAL A 598 -16.03 11.55 20.06
C VAL A 598 -14.52 11.44 20.30
N PRO A 599 -13.81 12.55 20.61
CA PRO A 599 -12.36 12.59 20.77
C PRO A 599 -11.90 11.97 22.10
N THR A 600 -12.13 10.66 22.25
CA THR A 600 -11.81 9.91 23.48
C THR A 600 -10.40 9.32 23.43
N ILE A 601 -10.02 8.59 24.49
CA ILE A 601 -8.75 7.85 24.56
C ILE A 601 -8.45 6.93 23.36
N ALA A 602 -9.49 6.47 22.64
CA ALA A 602 -9.37 5.49 21.55
C ALA A 602 -9.38 6.11 20.14
N PHE A 603 -10.00 7.29 19.96
CA PHE A 603 -10.25 7.90 18.65
C PHE A 603 -10.02 9.40 18.67
N SER A 604 -9.55 9.94 17.55
CA SER A 604 -9.30 11.38 17.39
C SER A 604 -10.56 12.24 17.45
N GLY A 605 -11.74 11.66 17.22
CA GLY A 605 -13.01 12.39 17.18
C GLY A 605 -13.26 13.17 15.89
N LEU A 606 -14.38 13.89 15.89
CA LEU A 606 -14.62 15.03 15.01
C LEU A 606 -13.63 16.16 15.33
N ARG A 607 -13.27 16.96 14.33
CA ARG A 607 -12.28 18.04 14.49
C ARG A 607 -12.92 19.39 14.83
N ASP A 608 -13.84 19.40 15.80
CA ASP A 608 -14.40 20.61 16.37
C ASP A 608 -13.61 21.05 17.61
N LEU A 609 -12.90 22.17 17.48
CA LEU A 609 -11.96 22.65 18.51
C LEU A 609 -12.59 22.91 19.88
N ASP A 610 -13.90 23.16 19.93
CA ASP A 610 -14.65 23.43 21.16
C ASP A 610 -15.51 22.24 21.66
N GLY A 611 -15.49 21.10 20.94
CA GLY A 611 -16.27 19.91 21.27
C GLY A 611 -17.79 20.06 21.16
N THR A 612 -18.32 21.19 20.66
CA THR A 612 -19.78 21.44 20.60
C THR A 612 -20.50 20.55 19.60
N THR A 613 -19.86 20.18 18.51
CA THR A 613 -20.42 19.27 17.50
C THR A 613 -20.40 17.85 18.01
N ALA A 614 -19.30 17.39 18.60
CA ALA A 614 -19.23 16.08 19.26
C ALA A 614 -20.31 15.93 20.35
N LEU A 615 -20.50 16.96 21.17
CA LEU A 615 -21.56 16.95 22.20
C LEU A 615 -22.96 16.85 21.58
N ARG A 616 -23.25 17.69 20.58
CA ARG A 616 -24.56 17.65 19.90
C ARG A 616 -24.84 16.27 19.31
N VAL A 617 -23.82 15.59 18.77
CA VAL A 617 -23.95 14.23 18.26
C VAL A 617 -24.28 13.25 19.39
N VAL A 618 -23.56 13.31 20.51
CA VAL A 618 -23.85 12.47 21.69
C VAL A 618 -25.28 12.71 22.20
N GLU A 619 -25.70 13.96 22.35
CA GLU A 619 -27.05 14.29 22.86
C GLU A 619 -28.15 13.87 21.88
N ARG A 620 -27.97 14.11 20.57
CA ARG A 620 -28.95 13.71 19.53
C ARG A 620 -29.10 12.19 19.40
N THR A 621 -28.04 11.43 19.64
CA THR A 621 -28.04 9.96 19.52
C THR A 621 -28.55 9.26 20.78
N ALA A 622 -28.77 9.98 21.89
CA ALA A 622 -29.22 9.41 23.16
C ALA A 622 -30.47 8.51 23.06
N PRO A 623 -31.55 8.89 22.31
CA PRO A 623 -32.73 8.02 22.19
C PRO A 623 -32.43 6.66 21.54
N ALA A 624 -31.43 6.59 20.67
CA ALA A 624 -31.06 5.35 19.97
C ALA A 624 -30.19 4.41 20.83
N HIS A 625 -29.48 4.95 21.83
CA HIS A 625 -28.62 4.18 22.73
C HIS A 625 -29.25 3.89 24.10
N GLY A 626 -30.33 4.58 24.46
CA GLY A 626 -30.98 4.48 25.77
C GLY A 626 -30.01 4.79 26.92
N GLU A 627 -30.22 4.17 28.08
CA GLU A 627 -29.34 4.31 29.25
C GLU A 627 -28.10 3.38 29.19
N GLY A 628 -27.63 3.04 27.99
CA GLY A 628 -26.47 2.17 27.80
C GLY A 628 -25.18 2.74 28.42
N TRP A 629 -24.35 1.86 28.98
CA TRP A 629 -23.08 2.24 29.63
C TRP A 629 -22.14 3.00 28.68
N PHE A 630 -22.10 2.61 27.40
CA PHE A 630 -21.18 3.19 26.42
C PHE A 630 -21.53 4.65 26.13
N HIS A 631 -22.78 4.93 25.76
CA HIS A 631 -23.26 6.29 25.55
C HIS A 631 -23.11 7.15 26.82
N THR A 632 -23.49 6.60 27.98
CA THR A 632 -23.31 7.28 29.28
C THR A 632 -21.83 7.65 29.51
N SER A 633 -20.88 6.78 29.15
CA SER A 633 -19.45 7.07 29.31
C SER A 633 -18.96 8.18 28.37
N LEU A 634 -19.51 8.28 27.15
CA LEU A 634 -19.20 9.37 26.22
C LEU A 634 -19.81 10.70 26.71
N LEU A 635 -21.04 10.67 27.23
CA LEU A 635 -21.66 11.86 27.82
C LEU A 635 -20.87 12.32 29.04
N ALA A 636 -20.42 11.40 29.90
CA ALA A 636 -19.55 11.71 31.04
C ALA A 636 -18.27 12.43 30.58
N PHE A 637 -17.63 11.94 29.51
CA PHE A 637 -16.46 12.58 28.92
C PHE A 637 -16.76 14.01 28.43
N MET A 638 -17.85 14.20 27.68
CA MET A 638 -18.23 15.54 27.22
C MET A 638 -18.53 16.51 28.37
N ARG A 639 -19.15 16.05 29.46
CA ARG A 639 -19.40 16.87 30.66
C ARG A 639 -18.11 17.25 31.37
N GLN A 640 -17.13 16.35 31.39
CA GLN A 640 -15.80 16.63 31.91
C GLN A 640 -15.07 17.68 31.07
N GLU A 641 -15.16 17.62 29.74
CA GLU A 641 -14.56 18.66 28.87
C GLU A 641 -15.21 20.04 29.07
N GLN A 642 -16.49 20.08 29.50
CA GLN A 642 -17.19 21.32 29.89
C GLN A 642 -16.83 21.83 31.29
N GLY A 643 -15.96 21.13 32.04
CA GLY A 643 -15.67 21.44 33.44
C GLY A 643 -16.78 21.08 34.43
N ARG A 644 -17.81 20.33 34.00
CA ARG A 644 -18.93 19.87 34.86
C ARG A 644 -18.56 18.58 35.57
N TYR A 645 -17.53 18.64 36.43
CA TYR A 645 -16.87 17.46 37.00
C TYR A 645 -17.79 16.60 37.88
N ASP A 646 -18.69 17.21 38.67
CA ASP A 646 -19.61 16.45 39.53
C ASP A 646 -20.57 15.58 38.72
N GLU A 647 -21.18 16.16 37.68
CA GLU A 647 -22.06 15.43 36.76
C GLU A 647 -21.30 14.37 35.98
N ALA A 648 -20.11 14.71 35.47
CA ALA A 648 -19.24 13.76 34.78
C ALA A 648 -18.88 12.57 35.67
N GLY A 649 -18.60 12.81 36.96
CA GLY A 649 -18.31 11.78 37.95
C GLY A 649 -19.50 10.85 38.18
N VAL A 650 -20.70 11.39 38.39
CA VAL A 650 -21.93 10.59 38.54
C VAL A 650 -22.21 9.72 37.32
N LEU A 651 -22.07 10.29 36.11
CA LEU A 651 -22.27 9.54 34.87
C LEU A 651 -21.21 8.46 34.68
N ALA A 652 -19.93 8.75 34.97
CA ALA A 652 -18.84 7.80 34.87
C ALA A 652 -19.00 6.62 35.84
N GLU A 653 -19.38 6.89 37.10
CA GLU A 653 -19.66 5.84 38.10
C GLU A 653 -20.86 4.99 37.69
N ARG A 654 -21.93 5.59 37.15
CA ARG A 654 -23.06 4.84 36.60
C ARG A 654 -22.64 3.93 35.45
N ALA A 655 -21.79 4.41 34.54
CA ALA A 655 -21.28 3.60 33.44
C ALA A 655 -20.37 2.45 33.94
N LEU A 656 -19.52 2.70 34.96
CA LEU A 656 -18.66 1.67 35.57
C LEU A 656 -19.46 0.64 36.39
N ALA A 657 -20.58 1.03 36.98
CA ALA A 657 -21.48 0.10 37.66
C ALA A 657 -22.12 -0.89 36.66
N ALA A 658 -22.45 -0.42 35.46
CA ALA A 658 -23.01 -1.25 34.39
C ALA A 658 -21.94 -2.07 33.64
N GLU A 659 -20.76 -1.51 33.40
CA GLU A 659 -19.62 -2.18 32.75
C GLU A 659 -18.31 -1.82 33.46
N PRO A 660 -17.89 -2.62 34.46
CA PRO A 660 -16.69 -2.34 35.26
C PRO A 660 -15.38 -2.30 34.46
N ALA A 661 -15.35 -2.92 33.27
CA ALA A 661 -14.17 -2.91 32.40
C ALA A 661 -14.13 -1.72 31.43
N SER A 662 -15.08 -0.77 31.52
CA SER A 662 -15.14 0.40 30.62
C SER A 662 -13.94 1.32 30.79
N GLY A 663 -13.03 1.28 29.81
CA GLY A 663 -11.89 2.19 29.75
C GLY A 663 -12.31 3.65 29.56
N HIS A 664 -13.38 3.94 28.81
CA HIS A 664 -13.88 5.32 28.62
C HIS A 664 -14.35 5.92 29.94
N ALA A 665 -15.18 5.21 30.70
CA ALA A 665 -15.70 5.71 31.96
C ALA A 665 -14.59 5.89 33.01
N MET A 666 -13.65 4.94 33.09
CA MET A 666 -12.48 5.08 33.97
C MET A 666 -11.57 6.23 33.54
N HIS A 667 -11.43 6.49 32.24
CA HIS A 667 -10.65 7.62 31.74
C HIS A 667 -11.28 8.96 32.14
N THR A 668 -12.59 9.10 31.97
CA THR A 668 -13.33 10.28 32.45
C THR A 668 -13.16 10.46 33.96
N LEU A 669 -13.31 9.39 34.75
CA LEU A 669 -13.19 9.47 36.21
C LEU A 669 -11.75 9.82 36.64
N ALA A 670 -10.73 9.37 35.91
CA ALA A 670 -9.35 9.79 36.11
C ALA A 670 -9.20 11.32 35.94
N HIS A 671 -9.79 11.89 34.89
CA HIS A 671 -9.83 13.33 34.69
C HIS A 671 -10.63 14.05 35.78
N VAL A 672 -11.81 13.56 36.16
CA VAL A 672 -12.63 14.18 37.22
C VAL A 672 -11.84 14.30 38.52
N HIS A 673 -11.19 13.23 38.98
CA HIS A 673 -10.37 13.29 40.20
C HIS A 673 -9.10 14.13 40.02
N TYR A 674 -8.49 14.10 38.84
CA TYR A 674 -7.30 14.91 38.58
C TYR A 674 -7.66 16.39 38.60
N GLU A 675 -8.64 16.83 37.82
CA GLU A 675 -8.99 18.25 37.66
C GLU A 675 -9.69 18.84 38.90
N SER A 676 -10.39 18.03 39.71
CA SER A 676 -10.94 18.48 41.00
C SER A 676 -9.90 18.56 42.13
N GLY A 677 -8.69 18.03 41.93
CA GLY A 677 -7.63 17.99 42.95
C GLY A 677 -7.79 16.86 43.98
N ASP A 678 -8.75 15.94 43.77
CA ASP A 678 -8.94 14.75 44.62
C ASP A 678 -7.92 13.64 44.27
N HIS A 679 -6.64 13.97 44.45
CA HIS A 679 -5.56 13.12 43.97
C HIS A 679 -5.43 11.78 44.73
N ARG A 680 -5.83 11.73 46.01
CA ARG A 680 -5.77 10.50 46.82
C ARG A 680 -6.77 9.48 46.31
N THR A 681 -8.03 9.87 46.18
CA THR A 681 -9.09 9.00 45.66
C THR A 681 -8.80 8.58 44.23
N GLY A 682 -8.39 9.53 43.37
CA GLY A 682 -8.04 9.24 41.98
C GLY A 682 -6.95 8.18 41.84
N ARG A 683 -5.86 8.31 42.62
CA ARG A 683 -4.79 7.31 42.67
C ARG A 683 -5.29 5.93 43.10
N GLU A 684 -6.03 5.86 44.21
CA GLU A 684 -6.52 4.58 44.75
C GLU A 684 -7.51 3.88 43.82
N ARG A 685 -8.42 4.64 43.20
CA ARG A 685 -9.37 4.14 42.20
C ARG A 685 -8.64 3.56 40.99
N LEU A 686 -7.71 4.30 40.42
CA LEU A 686 -6.93 3.86 39.25
C LEU A 686 -6.09 2.63 39.57
N GLN A 687 -5.42 2.59 40.72
CA GLN A 687 -4.62 1.44 41.14
C GLN A 687 -5.48 0.18 41.30
N ARG A 688 -6.62 0.29 41.98
CA ARG A 688 -7.57 -0.82 42.15
C ARG A 688 -8.11 -1.29 40.80
N TRP A 689 -8.50 -0.37 39.92
CA TRP A 689 -8.99 -0.71 38.59
C TRP A 689 -7.90 -1.41 37.76
N LEU A 690 -6.68 -0.86 37.72
CA LEU A 690 -5.52 -1.45 37.05
C LEU A 690 -5.16 -2.84 37.58
N ALA A 691 -5.32 -3.09 38.89
CA ALA A 691 -5.04 -4.38 39.51
C ALA A 691 -6.08 -5.46 39.16
N HIS A 692 -7.31 -5.08 38.79
CA HIS A 692 -8.41 -5.98 38.51
C HIS A 692 -8.99 -5.79 37.10
N GLN A 693 -9.98 -4.91 36.96
CA GLN A 693 -10.80 -4.75 35.74
C GLN A 693 -9.99 -4.22 34.53
N GLY A 694 -8.88 -3.52 34.78
CA GLY A 694 -7.97 -2.94 33.79
C GLY A 694 -6.85 -3.86 33.28
N ARG A 695 -6.77 -5.13 33.71
CA ARG A 695 -5.67 -6.05 33.30
C ARG A 695 -5.57 -6.28 31.79
N GLY A 696 -6.65 -6.11 31.03
CA GLY A 696 -6.69 -6.31 29.58
C GLY A 696 -6.93 -5.03 28.76
N GLY A 697 -6.73 -3.84 29.32
CA GLY A 697 -6.93 -2.56 28.62
C GLY A 697 -5.88 -2.27 27.55
N THR A 698 -6.29 -1.78 26.37
CA THR A 698 -5.39 -1.40 25.25
C THR A 698 -4.46 -0.27 25.63
N HIS A 699 -4.94 0.66 26.47
CA HIS A 699 -4.19 1.83 26.93
C HIS A 699 -3.82 1.72 28.41
N ARG A 700 -3.48 0.52 28.87
CA ARG A 700 -3.04 0.30 30.26
C ARG A 700 -1.93 1.26 30.68
N ALA A 701 -0.97 1.50 29.79
CA ALA A 701 0.10 2.49 29.99
C ALA A 701 -0.49 3.88 30.29
N HIS A 702 -1.45 4.34 29.50
CA HIS A 702 -2.09 5.64 29.70
C HIS A 702 -2.83 5.78 31.05
N PHE A 703 -3.53 4.73 31.49
CA PHE A 703 -4.13 4.73 32.85
C PHE A 703 -3.07 4.70 33.96
N SER A 704 -1.93 4.05 33.70
CA SER A 704 -0.78 4.07 34.61
C SER A 704 -0.16 5.47 34.64
N TRP A 705 -0.11 6.16 33.51
CA TRP A 705 0.34 7.55 33.42
C TRP A 705 -0.55 8.48 34.24
N HIS A 706 -1.88 8.36 34.15
CA HIS A 706 -2.81 9.10 35.03
C HIS A 706 -2.56 8.83 36.53
N ALA A 707 -2.32 7.58 36.90
CA ALA A 707 -1.97 7.24 38.28
C ALA A 707 -0.63 7.88 38.71
N ALA A 708 0.36 7.96 37.81
CA ALA A 708 1.61 8.66 38.05
C ALA A 708 1.44 10.17 38.20
N LEU A 709 0.50 10.80 37.48
CA LEU A 709 0.20 12.23 37.67
C LEU A 709 -0.33 12.51 39.07
N HIS A 710 -1.22 11.65 39.60
CA HIS A 710 -1.65 11.76 40.99
C HIS A 710 -0.50 11.55 41.98
N GLU A 711 0.42 10.63 41.71
CA GLU A 711 1.61 10.40 42.53
C GLU A 711 2.56 11.60 42.51
N LEU A 712 2.74 12.26 41.36
CA LEU A 712 3.48 13.52 41.25
C LEU A 712 2.82 14.64 42.05
N ALA A 713 1.50 14.81 41.93
CA ALA A 713 0.75 15.85 42.67
C ALA A 713 0.78 15.64 44.19
N LEU A 714 0.85 14.37 44.63
CA LEU A 714 1.00 13.96 46.04
C LEU A 714 2.47 13.90 46.51
N GLU A 715 3.42 14.20 45.63
CA GLU A 715 4.87 14.21 45.89
C GLU A 715 5.47 12.85 46.26
N ASP A 716 4.82 11.75 45.87
CA ASP A 716 5.31 10.38 46.08
C ASP A 716 6.32 9.98 44.99
N THR A 717 7.51 10.58 45.05
CA THR A 717 8.58 10.38 44.05
C THR A 717 9.01 8.92 43.91
N ALA A 718 8.93 8.15 45.00
CA ALA A 718 9.25 6.73 44.99
C ALA A 718 8.19 5.93 44.22
N ALA A 719 6.90 6.24 44.37
CA ALA A 719 5.84 5.62 43.58
C ALA A 719 5.94 5.96 42.09
N VAL A 720 6.25 7.20 41.73
CA VAL A 720 6.46 7.61 40.33
C VAL A 720 7.57 6.78 39.68
N ARG A 721 8.73 6.64 40.34
CA ARG A 721 9.86 5.85 39.82
C ARG A 721 9.53 4.37 39.68
N ARG A 722 8.87 3.77 40.69
CA ARG A 722 8.41 2.36 40.62
C ARG A 722 7.43 2.16 39.47
N ARG A 723 6.44 3.03 39.33
CA ARG A 723 5.45 2.95 38.27
C ARG A 723 6.07 3.10 36.90
N TRP A 724 7.03 4.01 36.74
CA TRP A 724 7.77 4.12 35.50
C TRP A 724 8.46 2.80 35.14
N ALA A 725 9.25 2.26 36.06
CA ALA A 725 10.02 1.02 35.84
C ALA A 725 9.13 -0.20 35.55
N GLU A 726 7.98 -0.32 36.23
CA GLU A 726 7.12 -1.50 36.12
C GLU A 726 6.11 -1.43 34.97
N GLN A 727 5.65 -0.22 34.62
CA GLN A 727 4.44 -0.04 33.80
C GLN A 727 4.60 0.94 32.62
N LEU A 728 5.62 1.81 32.63
CA LEU A 728 5.83 2.84 31.59
C LEU A 728 7.22 2.79 30.95
N SER A 729 8.04 1.78 31.26
CA SER A 729 9.35 1.64 30.63
C SER A 729 9.22 1.09 29.20
N PRO A 730 10.24 1.32 28.36
CA PRO A 730 10.39 0.61 27.09
C PRO A 730 10.29 -0.91 27.27
N GLY A 731 9.67 -1.59 26.30
CA GLY A 731 9.27 -3.01 26.43
C GLY A 731 7.95 -3.25 27.17
N LYS A 732 7.36 -2.21 27.79
CA LYS A 732 5.97 -2.22 28.29
C LYS A 732 5.06 -1.32 27.47
N VAL A 733 5.62 -0.22 26.98
CA VAL A 733 4.93 0.77 26.13
C VAL A 733 5.59 0.82 24.76
N TYR A 734 4.77 0.91 23.71
CA TYR A 734 5.22 0.87 22.32
C TYR A 734 4.51 1.93 21.48
N GLY A 735 5.07 2.22 20.31
CA GLY A 735 4.49 3.16 19.35
C GLY A 735 4.46 4.59 19.89
N VAL A 736 3.51 5.39 19.39
CA VAL A 736 3.32 6.80 19.81
C VAL A 736 3.12 6.96 21.32
N ARG A 737 2.56 5.95 22.01
CA ARG A 737 2.34 6.00 23.46
C ARG A 737 3.64 6.00 24.27
N ALA A 738 4.76 5.54 23.70
CA ALA A 738 6.06 5.70 24.34
C ALA A 738 6.36 7.19 24.57
N LEU A 739 6.11 8.05 23.57
CA LEU A 739 6.27 9.50 23.70
C LEU A 739 5.21 10.12 24.61
N VAL A 740 3.94 9.75 24.39
CA VAL A 740 2.80 10.38 25.08
C VAL A 740 2.77 10.08 26.57
N ASP A 741 2.97 8.83 26.95
CA ASP A 741 2.83 8.38 28.34
C ASP A 741 4.21 8.35 29.04
N SER A 742 5.22 7.77 28.39
CA SER A 742 6.51 7.48 29.05
C SER A 742 7.43 8.70 29.01
N GLY A 743 7.64 9.27 27.83
CA GLY A 743 8.47 10.47 27.63
C GLY A 743 7.94 11.68 28.36
N SER A 744 6.62 11.92 28.29
CA SER A 744 6.00 13.04 29.02
C SER A 744 6.13 12.89 30.53
N LEU A 745 5.97 11.69 31.10
CA LEU A 745 6.14 11.49 32.54
C LEU A 745 7.57 11.74 33.00
N LEU A 746 8.57 11.27 32.24
CA LEU A 746 9.98 11.50 32.56
C LEU A 746 10.31 13.00 32.59
N TRP A 747 9.82 13.76 31.60
CA TRP A 747 9.99 15.21 31.59
C TRP A 747 9.33 15.89 32.79
N ARG A 748 8.06 15.56 33.09
CA ARG A 748 7.37 16.08 34.30
C ARG A 748 8.12 15.73 35.58
N ALA A 749 8.61 14.50 35.70
CA ALA A 749 9.35 14.05 36.87
C ALA A 749 10.68 14.82 37.04
N ARG A 750 11.36 15.18 35.94
CA ARG A 750 12.53 16.08 35.98
C ARG A 750 12.13 17.48 36.47
N LEU A 751 11.10 18.08 35.87
CA LEU A 751 10.63 19.43 36.24
C LEU A 751 10.15 19.52 37.71
N ALA A 752 9.54 18.45 38.22
CA ALA A 752 9.04 18.36 39.60
C ALA A 752 10.14 18.00 40.63
N GLY A 753 11.38 17.74 40.19
CA GLY A 753 12.46 17.26 41.06
C GLY A 753 12.27 15.82 41.57
N ALA A 754 11.38 15.04 40.95
CA ALA A 754 11.06 13.67 41.32
C ALA A 754 12.05 12.63 40.74
N TRP A 755 12.93 13.06 39.83
CA TRP A 755 13.97 12.22 39.23
C TRP A 755 15.36 12.80 39.49
N GLN A 756 16.25 12.00 40.10
CA GLN A 756 17.65 12.36 40.33
C GLN A 756 18.55 11.57 39.36
N GLY A 757 19.51 12.25 38.72
CA GLY A 757 20.42 11.65 37.74
C GLY A 757 19.90 11.65 36.30
N PRO A 758 20.59 10.95 35.37
CA PRO A 758 20.20 10.88 33.96
C PRO A 758 18.78 10.33 33.78
N LEU A 759 17.99 10.95 32.89
CA LEU A 759 16.70 10.40 32.51
C LEU A 759 16.91 9.22 31.55
N PRO A 760 16.20 8.10 31.71
CA PRO A 760 16.19 6.98 30.76
C PRO A 760 15.33 7.28 29.52
N ILE A 761 15.53 8.47 28.93
CA ILE A 761 14.74 8.97 27.81
C ILE A 761 15.23 8.42 26.46
N GLY A 762 16.52 8.05 26.34
CA GLY A 762 17.07 7.43 25.13
C GLY A 762 16.32 6.15 24.74
N ASP A 763 16.09 5.28 25.71
CA ASP A 763 15.33 4.04 25.51
C ASP A 763 13.88 4.31 25.02
N VAL A 764 13.29 5.45 25.41
CA VAL A 764 11.95 5.87 24.94
C VAL A 764 12.00 6.33 23.49
N LEU A 765 13.04 7.07 23.09
CA LEU A 765 13.24 7.50 21.71
C LEU A 765 13.50 6.30 20.78
N ASP A 766 14.30 5.33 21.21
CA ASP A 766 14.60 4.11 20.45
C ASP A 766 13.35 3.23 20.27
N ALA A 767 12.45 3.22 21.24
CA ALA A 767 11.19 2.49 21.17
C ALA A 767 10.09 3.22 20.36
N ALA A 768 10.28 4.51 20.05
CA ALA A 768 9.31 5.31 19.32
C ALA A 768 9.48 5.15 17.79
N PRO A 769 8.38 5.15 17.02
CA PRO A 769 8.47 5.15 15.56
C PRO A 769 9.23 6.38 15.03
N THR A 770 10.16 6.19 14.10
CA THR A 770 10.97 7.28 13.53
C THR A 770 10.12 8.37 12.88
N ASP A 771 9.03 7.98 12.23
CA ASP A 771 8.06 8.92 11.65
C ASP A 771 7.33 9.75 12.72
N ALA A 772 7.03 9.19 13.89
CA ALA A 772 6.46 9.94 15.01
C ALA A 772 7.41 11.02 15.56
N LEU A 773 8.73 10.80 15.48
CA LEU A 773 9.75 11.76 15.91
C LEU A 773 10.07 12.81 14.85
N GLU A 774 10.22 12.40 13.59
CA GLU A 774 10.71 13.29 12.53
C GLU A 774 9.62 13.93 11.68
N ARG A 775 8.51 13.22 11.45
CA ARG A 775 7.42 13.62 10.55
C ARG A 775 6.04 13.28 11.13
N PRO A 776 5.73 13.73 12.35
CA PRO A 776 4.49 13.36 13.01
C PRO A 776 3.26 13.76 12.18
N ALA A 777 2.31 12.83 12.12
CA ALA A 777 1.07 12.99 11.36
C ALA A 777 0.11 14.02 11.98
N THR A 778 0.24 14.30 13.29
CA THR A 778 -0.64 15.22 14.01
C THR A 778 0.14 16.14 14.95
N ALA A 779 -0.41 17.34 15.22
CA ALA A 779 0.16 18.28 16.19
C ALA A 779 0.28 17.65 17.60
N PHE A 780 -0.66 16.79 17.99
CA PHE A 780 -0.63 16.09 19.27
C PHE A 780 0.61 15.19 19.42
N VAL A 781 0.94 14.40 18.39
CA VAL A 781 2.17 13.57 18.39
C VAL A 781 3.40 14.46 18.36
N ALA A 782 3.37 15.54 17.58
CA ALA A 782 4.48 16.48 17.46
C ALA A 782 4.81 17.20 18.79
N LEU A 783 3.80 17.57 19.59
CA LEU A 783 3.99 18.10 20.95
C LEU A 783 4.78 17.12 21.82
N HIS A 784 4.40 15.85 21.81
CA HIS A 784 5.04 14.82 22.65
C HIS A 784 6.42 14.41 22.12
N ALA A 785 6.64 14.45 20.80
CA ALA A 785 7.96 14.32 20.21
C ALA A 785 8.88 15.47 20.65
N ALA A 786 8.41 16.72 20.60
CA ALA A 786 9.17 17.88 21.05
C ALA A 786 9.55 17.75 22.54
N ILE A 787 8.62 17.33 23.41
CA ILE A 787 8.88 17.07 24.82
C ILE A 787 9.97 16.00 25.01
N ALA A 788 9.84 14.86 24.32
CA ALA A 788 10.79 13.75 24.46
C ALA A 788 12.20 14.12 23.96
N LEU A 789 12.28 14.85 22.84
CA LEU A 789 13.55 15.36 22.29
C LEU A 789 14.18 16.39 23.23
N THR A 790 13.38 17.25 23.86
CA THR A 790 13.85 18.19 24.88
C THR A 790 14.36 17.46 26.12
N ALA A 791 13.64 16.44 26.60
CA ALA A 791 14.07 15.64 27.73
C ALA A 791 15.39 14.87 27.47
N ALA A 792 15.69 14.58 26.20
CA ALA A 792 16.90 13.93 25.72
C ALA A 792 18.04 14.90 25.36
N ASP A 793 17.84 16.21 25.50
CA ASP A 793 18.80 17.23 25.08
C ASP A 793 19.16 17.14 23.56
N ASP A 794 18.25 16.60 22.73
CA ASP A 794 18.43 16.42 21.28
C ASP A 794 18.03 17.67 20.48
N LEU A 795 18.89 18.68 20.55
CA LEU A 795 18.74 19.93 19.80
C LEU A 795 18.64 19.74 18.27
N PRO A 796 19.46 18.89 17.62
CA PRO A 796 19.28 18.57 16.19
C PRO A 796 17.92 17.97 15.87
N GLY A 797 17.40 17.07 16.71
CA GLY A 797 16.09 16.46 16.56
C GLY A 797 14.96 17.49 16.63
N LEU A 798 15.00 18.39 17.63
CA LEU A 798 14.04 19.50 17.75
C LEU A 798 14.03 20.40 16.51
N ARG A 799 15.21 20.72 15.96
CA ARG A 799 15.32 21.52 14.73
C ARG A 799 14.74 20.82 13.51
N ARG A 800 14.96 19.49 13.37
CA ARG A 800 14.33 18.70 12.29
C ARG A 800 12.81 18.72 12.42
N LEU A 801 12.29 18.51 13.62
CA LEU A 801 10.85 18.55 13.90
C LEU A 801 10.25 19.93 13.61
N ARG A 802 10.93 21.01 13.98
CA ARG A 802 10.52 22.40 13.67
C ARG A 802 10.42 22.66 12.17
N VAL A 803 11.41 22.20 11.39
CA VAL A 803 11.42 22.35 9.92
C VAL A 803 10.24 21.59 9.29
N HIS A 804 9.92 20.40 9.78
CA HIS A 804 8.72 19.66 9.37
C HIS A 804 7.45 20.43 9.71
N ALA A 805 7.30 20.86 10.97
CA ALA A 805 6.11 21.53 11.48
C ALA A 805 5.77 22.80 10.68
N LEU A 806 6.78 23.57 10.23
CA LEU A 806 6.60 24.76 9.38
C LEU A 806 5.92 24.45 8.03
N ARG A 807 6.08 23.22 7.52
CA ARG A 807 5.54 22.76 6.23
C ARG A 807 4.30 21.87 6.38
N ALA A 808 3.87 21.60 7.61
CA ALA A 808 2.75 20.72 7.93
C ALA A 808 1.42 21.49 8.02
N ASP A 809 0.46 20.98 8.80
CA ASP A 809 -0.86 21.61 9.02
C ASP A 809 -0.78 22.92 9.81
N GLU A 810 -1.90 23.67 9.86
CA GLU A 810 -1.95 25.00 10.49
C GLU A 810 -1.60 24.97 11.99
N VAL A 811 -2.01 23.94 12.72
CA VAL A 811 -1.70 23.83 14.16
C VAL A 811 -0.22 23.53 14.33
N GLN A 812 0.34 22.61 13.54
CA GLN A 812 1.78 22.34 13.57
C GLN A 812 2.61 23.58 13.24
N ARG A 813 2.23 24.33 12.21
CA ARG A 813 2.93 25.56 11.81
C ARG A 813 2.87 26.64 12.87
N SER A 814 1.70 26.82 13.48
CA SER A 814 1.42 28.00 14.30
C SER A 814 1.55 27.76 15.81
N VAL A 815 1.62 26.51 16.25
CA VAL A 815 1.79 26.11 17.67
C VAL A 815 3.05 25.26 17.86
N ILE A 816 3.23 24.20 17.06
CA ILE A 816 4.35 23.26 17.27
C ILE A 816 5.70 23.85 16.85
N ALA A 817 5.79 24.55 15.72
CA ALA A 817 7.05 25.15 15.31
C ALA A 817 7.54 26.23 16.31
N PRO A 818 6.70 27.13 16.84
CA PRO A 818 7.10 28.02 17.93
C PRO A 818 7.37 27.29 19.25
N LEU A 819 6.66 26.19 19.56
CA LEU A 819 6.95 25.36 20.73
C LEU A 819 8.36 24.77 20.65
N CYS A 820 8.73 24.22 19.49
CA CYS A 820 10.08 23.69 19.27
C CYS A 820 11.11 24.81 19.49
N ALA A 821 10.87 26.02 18.99
CA ALA A 821 11.76 27.15 19.22
C ALA A 821 11.90 27.51 20.72
N ALA A 822 10.79 27.52 21.47
CA ALA A 822 10.83 27.79 22.91
C ALA A 822 11.54 26.67 23.71
N PHE A 823 11.47 25.43 23.24
CA PHE A 823 12.23 24.32 23.81
C PHE A 823 13.72 24.35 23.40
N GLU A 824 14.05 24.82 22.20
CA GLU A 824 15.43 25.16 21.84
C GLU A 824 15.98 26.22 22.82
N ASP A 825 15.19 27.24 23.16
CA ASP A 825 15.56 28.25 24.16
C ASP A 825 15.75 27.65 25.57
N ILE A 826 14.98 26.62 25.97
CA ILE A 826 15.21 25.88 27.23
C ILE A 826 16.57 25.17 27.19
N LEU A 827 16.87 24.43 26.11
CA LEU A 827 18.11 23.65 26.01
C LEU A 827 19.36 24.54 25.92
N GLU A 828 19.21 25.73 25.35
CA GLU A 828 20.27 26.74 25.26
C GLU A 828 20.25 27.72 26.44
N GLU A 829 19.50 27.42 27.49
CA GLU A 829 19.39 28.18 28.75
C GLU A 829 18.99 29.67 28.59
N ARG A 830 18.29 30.00 27.50
CA ARG A 830 17.70 31.32 27.24
C ARG A 830 16.35 31.46 27.93
N TRP A 831 16.36 31.40 29.26
CA TRP A 831 15.16 31.29 30.10
C TRP A 831 14.10 32.38 29.86
N THR A 832 14.51 33.63 29.66
CA THR A 832 13.60 34.75 29.38
C THR A 832 12.86 34.59 28.04
N ASP A 833 13.56 34.14 27.00
CA ASP A 833 12.98 33.94 25.67
C ASP A 833 12.09 32.69 25.65
N ALA A 834 12.54 31.61 26.30
CA ALA A 834 11.74 30.41 26.53
C ALA A 834 10.41 30.75 27.24
N ALA A 835 10.45 31.49 28.35
CA ALA A 835 9.25 31.91 29.07
C ALA A 835 8.31 32.74 28.19
N ARG A 836 8.83 33.74 27.47
CA ARG A 836 8.02 34.56 26.54
C ARG A 836 7.43 33.74 25.39
N GLY A 837 8.16 32.73 24.91
CA GLY A 837 7.70 31.81 23.87
C GLY A 837 6.54 30.95 24.35
N LEU A 838 6.72 30.29 25.50
CA LEU A 838 5.74 29.37 26.09
C LEU A 838 4.46 30.09 26.55
N GLU A 839 4.58 31.28 27.14
CA GLU A 839 3.44 32.10 27.58
C GLU A 839 2.51 32.46 26.40
N ARG A 840 3.09 32.84 25.25
CA ARG A 840 2.33 33.14 24.02
C ARG A 840 1.61 31.94 23.42
N LEU A 841 2.04 30.72 23.76
CA LEU A 841 1.43 29.50 23.25
C LEU A 841 0.20 29.07 24.03
N LEU A 842 0.09 29.41 25.32
CA LEU A 842 -0.95 28.91 26.21
C LEU A 842 -2.39 29.03 25.64
N PRO A 843 -2.83 30.19 25.09
CA PRO A 843 -4.18 30.32 24.55
C PRO A 843 -4.45 29.47 23.30
N ARG A 844 -3.38 29.00 22.64
CA ARG A 844 -3.43 28.24 21.38
C ARG A 844 -3.26 26.74 21.57
N LEU A 845 -2.81 26.31 22.76
CA LEU A 845 -2.59 24.91 23.09
C LEU A 845 -3.82 24.01 22.90
N PRO A 846 -5.07 24.44 23.16
CA PRO A 846 -6.25 23.61 22.88
C PRO A 846 -6.31 23.11 21.43
N GLY A 847 -5.80 23.90 20.47
CA GLY A 847 -5.73 23.52 19.06
C GLY A 847 -4.87 22.28 18.76
N VAL A 848 -3.94 21.92 19.67
CA VAL A 848 -3.09 20.73 19.55
C VAL A 848 -3.89 19.43 19.75
N GLY A 849 -5.05 19.49 20.43
CA GLY A 849 -5.81 18.33 20.87
C GLY A 849 -5.27 17.73 22.18
N GLY A 850 -5.75 16.52 22.52
CA GLY A 850 -5.47 15.86 23.80
C GLY A 850 -6.31 16.42 24.96
N SER A 851 -6.01 16.01 26.19
CA SER A 851 -6.66 16.54 27.41
C SER A 851 -5.91 17.74 28.01
N ALA A 852 -6.57 18.46 28.91
CA ALA A 852 -5.95 19.55 29.67
C ALA A 852 -4.69 19.08 30.43
N ALA A 853 -4.79 17.97 31.17
CA ALA A 853 -3.65 17.33 31.85
C ALA A 853 -2.47 17.00 30.93
N GLN A 854 -2.70 16.61 29.67
CA GLN A 854 -1.62 16.34 28.72
C GLN A 854 -0.91 17.63 28.26
N ARG A 855 -1.67 18.70 28.03
CA ARG A 855 -1.14 20.01 27.59
C ARG A 855 -0.49 20.80 28.73
N GLU A 856 -0.91 20.53 29.97
CA GLU A 856 -0.39 21.16 31.20
C GLU A 856 1.13 21.12 31.31
N ILE A 857 1.80 20.15 30.67
CA ILE A 857 3.26 20.05 30.65
C ILE A 857 3.97 21.28 30.03
N VAL A 858 3.29 22.00 29.14
CA VAL A 858 3.81 23.27 28.57
C VAL A 858 3.74 24.38 29.62
N GLU A 859 2.69 24.40 30.45
CA GLU A 859 2.58 25.30 31.60
C GLU A 859 3.62 24.95 32.68
N GLU A 860 3.91 23.66 32.89
CA GLU A 860 5.00 23.22 33.78
C GLU A 860 6.38 23.67 33.28
N ALA A 861 6.64 23.55 31.97
CA ALA A 861 7.86 24.05 31.34
C ALA A 861 7.98 25.58 31.44
N LEU A 862 6.85 26.31 31.31
CA LEU A 862 6.82 27.76 31.51
C LEU A 862 7.19 28.13 32.95
N LEU A 863 6.59 27.47 33.94
CA LEU A 863 6.93 27.69 35.35
C LEU A 863 8.41 27.44 35.61
N HIS A 864 8.98 26.37 35.04
CA HIS A 864 10.42 26.12 35.13
C HIS A 864 11.24 27.26 34.50
N ALA A 865 10.89 27.70 33.29
CA ALA A 865 11.58 28.79 32.62
C ALA A 865 11.47 30.13 33.38
N LEU A 866 10.31 30.44 33.99
CA LEU A 866 10.11 31.66 34.79
C LEU A 866 10.99 31.65 36.05
N VAL A 867 11.04 30.54 36.77
CA VAL A 867 11.89 30.40 37.96
C VAL A 867 13.38 30.47 37.56
N SER A 868 13.79 29.77 36.50
CA SER A 868 15.17 29.82 36.00
C SER A 868 15.58 31.20 35.46
N ALA A 869 14.62 31.99 34.97
CA ALA A 869 14.83 33.38 34.56
C ALA A 869 14.84 34.39 35.72
N GLY A 870 14.63 33.94 36.98
CA GLY A 870 14.50 34.82 38.14
C GLY A 870 13.19 35.64 38.18
N ARG A 871 12.20 35.29 37.35
CA ARG A 871 10.89 35.98 37.28
C ARG A 871 9.91 35.37 38.31
N CYS A 872 10.28 35.40 39.58
CA CYS A 872 9.56 34.72 40.66
C CYS A 872 8.13 35.26 40.88
N GLU A 873 7.87 36.55 40.67
CA GLU A 873 6.51 37.10 40.75
C GLU A 873 5.59 36.51 39.68
N ALA A 874 6.02 36.50 38.41
CA ALA A 874 5.23 35.88 37.34
C ALA A 874 5.05 34.36 37.55
N ALA A 875 6.02 33.68 38.17
CA ALA A 875 5.88 32.28 38.56
C ALA A 875 4.87 32.09 39.71
N ARG A 876 4.83 33.03 40.67
CA ARG A 876 3.87 33.07 41.77
C ARG A 876 2.45 33.24 41.25
N ASP A 877 2.20 34.27 40.45
CA ASP A 877 0.88 34.55 39.86
C ASP A 877 0.34 33.32 39.12
N ARG A 878 1.22 32.66 38.34
CA ARG A 878 0.87 31.43 37.61
C ARG A 878 0.53 30.24 38.53
N LEU A 879 1.22 30.09 39.65
CA LEU A 879 0.93 29.02 40.62
C LEU A 879 -0.37 29.30 41.38
N GLU A 880 -0.66 30.56 41.69
CA GLU A 880 -1.93 30.99 42.29
C GLU A 880 -3.09 30.70 41.34
N GLU A 881 -3.00 31.09 40.05
CA GLU A 881 -4.00 30.74 39.02
C GLU A 881 -4.25 29.23 38.94
N ARG A 882 -3.19 28.41 39.05
CA ARG A 882 -3.31 26.95 39.04
C ARG A 882 -3.99 26.42 40.30
N LEU A 883 -3.70 26.98 41.47
CA LEU A 883 -4.29 26.57 42.74
C LEU A 883 -5.76 26.98 42.87
N ASP A 884 -6.14 28.11 42.28
CA ASP A 884 -7.53 28.54 42.14
C ASP A 884 -8.31 27.61 41.21
N ARG A 885 -7.68 27.11 40.15
CA ARG A 885 -8.25 26.11 39.25
C ARG A 885 -8.35 24.73 39.91
N ARG A 886 -7.31 24.31 40.64
CA ARG A 886 -7.18 22.95 41.20
C ARG A 886 -6.24 22.92 42.40
N SER A 887 -6.71 22.37 43.53
CA SER A 887 -5.86 22.11 44.69
C SER A 887 -4.78 21.06 44.37
N SER A 888 -3.52 21.41 44.60
CA SER A 888 -2.36 20.54 44.39
C SER A 888 -1.34 20.72 45.53
N PRO A 889 -1.04 19.68 46.33
CA PRO A 889 0.02 19.76 47.36
C PRO A 889 1.36 20.20 46.76
N HIS A 890 1.67 19.69 45.56
CA HIS A 890 2.89 20.04 44.85
C HIS A 890 2.98 21.54 44.50
N ASP A 891 1.91 22.11 43.93
CA ASP A 891 1.91 23.52 43.54
C ASP A 891 1.91 24.44 44.78
N ARG A 892 1.29 24.03 45.89
CA ARG A 892 1.40 24.76 47.18
C ARG A 892 2.83 24.80 47.70
N ARG A 893 3.55 23.67 47.64
CA ARG A 893 4.96 23.63 48.07
C ARG A 893 5.84 24.52 47.19
N ARG A 894 5.64 24.47 45.86
CA ARG A 894 6.35 25.35 44.91
C ARG A 894 6.07 26.82 45.19
N LEU A 895 4.83 27.17 45.49
CA LEU A 895 4.43 28.53 45.86
C LEU A 895 5.13 28.99 47.15
N MET A 896 5.18 28.13 48.17
CA MET A 896 5.90 28.43 49.42
C MET A 896 7.40 28.63 49.18
N ALA A 897 8.02 27.83 48.32
CA ALA A 897 9.44 27.92 47.98
C ALA A 897 9.82 29.18 47.18
N LEU A 898 8.86 29.88 46.57
CA LEU A 898 9.07 31.17 45.90
C LEU A 898 8.84 32.38 46.82
N SER A 899 8.32 32.13 48.03
CA SER A 899 8.07 33.14 49.06
C SER A 899 9.14 33.14 50.15
N SER A 900 10.00 32.12 50.17
CA SER A 900 11.27 32.04 50.91
C SER A 900 12.41 32.53 50.04
#